data_AF-A0A7Y3GP85-F1
#
_entry.id   AF-A0A7Y3GP85-F1
#
_cell.length_a   1.000
_cell.length_b   1.000
_cell.length_c   1.000
_cell.angle_alpha   90.00
_cell.angle_beta   90.00
_cell.angle_gamma   90.00
#
_symmetry.space_group_name_H-M   'P 1'
#
loop_
_entity.id
_entity.type
_entity.pdbx_description
1 polymer ?
#
loop_
_entity_poly.entity_id
_entity_poly.type
_entity_poly.pdbx_seq_one_letter_code
_entity_poly.pdbx_strand_id
1 'polypeptide(L)'
;MNSFSTKLLPFAAFLLLSVLGGNDSIFAQCADTSPTGDCDGDLVQNGTDLDDDNDGILDVDEGCGVGGSLLEWGTATWTGGDPGNDFATVSVTTVNFVQFTADNSATDFGGLPSYSSANNVSFNGTEGLLLQAPLSEFLNNVNSIRYEISFDTPVTGLSFRIVDIDKRTTADANGDPFTDQVTISISNGGTPLVLTSGTDYTIGSAVNDLTGGVFQGNSLVNDVPTSDGDIIYTLTDPVDNLLIEFTNVDPTVNAASLGNTAFLISNLVWDCSNRDTDNDGIEDSIDNDSDADGCPDALEGDGGFTLADLDGDNSLGDTVDANGVPTIAAGGQNDVSSIDANISGGECDDDGDLLTNTEEGSLGTDPDNPDTDGDGVNDGQEVADTTDPLNPCDPVQAAGYIGYDAANAIWAAADCDSDGVTNGDEDTAGSDPYDAGSTPTTDTDGDGVPDVTDTASNDPCLPVQTAGYTGYDAGNAIWAAADCDGDGVTNGDEDTAGSDPYFDDSGTLDDDNDGVPNSFDLCDNTPPNTVVDVTGCEVFTLPNTNFNILSTGETCISSNDGSIEINAENSLDYTATLTGSIGEISSSFTTNTSFTDLTAGDYTLCFTVQGQPNYENCFSVKISEPEALSVDSKINTSRSEVTLDLSGGKIYHIELNDIKYQTTESKITLSLSQIENLISVKTDKDCQGIYEETIMLSSEVIIYPNPISYGELTIFLGNYELKNVQITLYTINGVEVFNKPYSTLNNEVKMDFDTLPNGSYILNIKTEKSLLNYKLIKR
;
A
#
# COMPACT_ATOMS: atom_id res chain seq x y z
N MET A 1 -67.81 -32.67 -11.61
CA MET A 1 -67.43 -34.00 -11.07
C MET A 1 -66.41 -34.59 -12.02
N ASN A 2 -65.21 -34.99 -11.66
CA ASN A 2 -64.37 -34.81 -10.48
C ASN A 2 -63.03 -35.46 -10.88
N SER A 3 -61.94 -34.86 -10.43
CA SER A 3 -60.63 -35.48 -10.18
C SER A 3 -59.83 -36.03 -11.36
N PHE A 4 -58.67 -35.43 -11.61
CA PHE A 4 -57.40 -36.17 -11.57
C PHE A 4 -56.34 -35.28 -10.90
N SER A 5 -55.50 -35.92 -10.10
CA SER A 5 -54.40 -35.34 -9.32
C SER A 5 -53.11 -35.40 -10.13
N THR A 6 -52.31 -34.33 -10.10
CA THR A 6 -50.88 -34.36 -10.44
C THR A 6 -50.13 -33.28 -9.67
N LYS A 7 -48.95 -33.68 -9.18
CA LYS A 7 -47.94 -32.89 -8.47
C LYS A 7 -47.48 -31.67 -9.30
N LEU A 8 -47.17 -30.56 -8.64
CA LEU A 8 -46.30 -29.49 -9.17
C LEU A 8 -45.12 -29.26 -8.20
N LEU A 9 -43.92 -29.17 -8.77
CA LEU A 9 -42.70 -28.60 -8.20
C LEU A 9 -42.82 -27.05 -8.17
N PRO A 10 -42.10 -26.33 -7.29
CA PRO A 10 -42.00 -24.88 -7.36
C PRO A 10 -40.77 -24.46 -8.16
N PHE A 11 -40.94 -23.50 -9.08
CA PHE A 11 -39.86 -22.68 -9.63
C PHE A 11 -40.44 -21.30 -9.99
N ALA A 12 -39.59 -20.29 -9.82
CA ALA A 12 -39.71 -18.90 -10.27
C ALA A 12 -40.68 -17.97 -9.50
N ALA A 13 -40.09 -17.20 -8.59
CA ALA A 13 -40.48 -15.82 -8.32
C ALA A 13 -39.23 -15.05 -7.87
N PHE A 14 -38.51 -14.44 -8.82
CA PHE A 14 -37.72 -13.24 -8.54
C PHE A 14 -38.14 -12.18 -9.55
N LEU A 15 -38.48 -11.01 -9.02
CA LEU A 15 -39.19 -9.93 -9.67
C LEU A 15 -38.18 -8.83 -9.95
N LEU A 16 -38.16 -8.32 -11.20
CA LEU A 16 -37.45 -7.12 -11.61
C LEU A 16 -37.59 -5.97 -10.60
N LEU A 17 -36.47 -5.32 -10.28
CA LEU A 17 -36.45 -3.93 -9.86
C LEU A 17 -35.26 -3.23 -10.53
N SER A 18 -35.53 -2.43 -11.57
CA SER A 18 -34.55 -1.52 -12.18
C SER A 18 -34.92 -0.07 -11.86
N VAL A 19 -33.98 0.61 -11.19
CA VAL A 19 -33.63 2.05 -11.23
C VAL A 19 -34.75 3.09 -11.01
N LEU A 20 -34.70 3.76 -9.85
CA LEU A 20 -34.70 5.23 -9.71
C LEU A 20 -34.68 5.61 -8.21
N GLY A 21 -33.60 6.29 -7.79
CA GLY A 21 -33.57 7.10 -6.57
C GLY A 21 -32.61 6.56 -5.52
N GLY A 22 -31.55 7.32 -5.27
CA GLY A 22 -30.71 7.12 -4.09
C GLY A 22 -31.56 7.06 -2.83
N ASN A 23 -31.22 6.09 -1.99
CA ASN A 23 -31.31 6.15 -0.55
C ASN A 23 -29.94 5.59 -0.15
N ASP A 24 -29.03 6.41 0.37
CA ASP A 24 -28.88 6.52 1.83
C ASP A 24 -29.16 5.14 2.45
N SER A 25 -28.17 4.25 2.38
CA SER A 25 -27.97 3.25 3.42
C SER A 25 -27.82 4.04 4.71
N ILE A 26 -28.97 4.25 5.35
CA ILE A 26 -29.09 4.59 6.75
C ILE A 26 -28.45 3.44 7.54
N PHE A 27 -27.12 3.45 7.63
CA PHE A 27 -26.41 2.87 8.77
C PHE A 27 -27.03 3.48 10.03
N ALA A 28 -27.23 2.63 11.03
CA ALA A 28 -28.01 2.99 12.21
C ALA A 28 -27.21 3.97 13.08
N GLN A 29 -27.24 5.25 12.69
CA GLN A 29 -26.58 6.34 13.39
C GLN A 29 -26.88 6.27 14.90
N CYS A 30 -25.81 6.18 15.70
CA CYS A 30 -25.85 6.05 17.15
C CYS A 30 -26.90 6.97 17.79
N ALA A 31 -27.88 6.40 18.48
CA ALA A 31 -29.03 7.16 18.96
C ALA A 31 -28.73 8.00 20.22
N ASP A 32 -27.71 7.63 20.99
CA ASP A 32 -27.31 8.29 22.25
C ASP A 32 -25.80 8.12 22.51
N THR A 33 -24.97 9.00 21.95
CA THR A 33 -23.50 9.05 22.16
C THR A 33 -23.10 9.61 23.53
N SER A 34 -24.04 9.72 24.49
CA SER A 34 -23.70 10.19 25.83
C SER A 34 -22.98 9.10 26.63
N PRO A 35 -22.14 9.44 27.62
CA PRO A 35 -21.51 8.44 28.50
C PRO A 35 -22.49 7.56 29.30
N THR A 36 -23.79 7.84 29.24
CA THR A 36 -24.86 7.05 29.86
C THR A 36 -25.76 6.34 28.85
N GLY A 37 -25.50 6.56 27.56
CA GLY A 37 -26.07 5.85 26.43
C GLY A 37 -25.54 4.43 26.32
N ASP A 38 -25.84 3.82 25.19
CA ASP A 38 -25.62 2.42 24.81
C ASP A 38 -25.81 2.42 23.28
N CYS A 39 -24.70 2.53 22.54
CA CYS A 39 -24.67 2.98 21.15
C CYS A 39 -24.93 1.84 20.16
N ASP A 40 -24.18 0.77 20.38
CA ASP A 40 -24.20 -0.56 19.79
C ASP A 40 -25.33 -1.45 20.33
N GLY A 41 -25.88 -1.16 21.51
CA GLY A 41 -27.07 -1.84 22.04
C GLY A 41 -26.78 -3.16 22.77
N ASP A 42 -25.54 -3.39 23.18
CA ASP A 42 -25.04 -4.59 23.82
C ASP A 42 -25.37 -4.67 25.34
N LEU A 43 -25.94 -3.59 25.89
CA LEU A 43 -26.32 -3.36 27.28
C LEU A 43 -25.18 -2.98 28.24
N VAL A 44 -24.00 -2.70 27.72
CA VAL A 44 -22.93 -1.93 28.35
C VAL A 44 -23.19 -0.44 28.04
N GLN A 45 -22.56 0.46 28.77
CA GLN A 45 -22.79 1.90 28.57
C GLN A 45 -21.51 2.50 28.02
N ASN A 46 -21.62 3.43 27.07
CA ASN A 46 -20.45 4.09 26.45
C ASN A 46 -19.42 4.62 27.45
N GLY A 47 -19.88 5.07 28.63
CA GLY A 47 -18.98 5.51 29.70
C GLY A 47 -18.24 4.38 30.44
N THR A 48 -18.31 3.14 29.98
CA THR A 48 -17.69 1.92 30.54
C THR A 48 -17.40 0.83 29.51
N ASP A 49 -17.92 0.99 28.29
CA ASP A 49 -17.59 0.18 27.14
C ASP A 49 -16.12 0.28 26.78
N LEU A 50 -15.57 -0.62 25.99
CA LEU A 50 -14.23 -0.46 25.42
C LEU A 50 -14.25 -0.52 23.89
N ASP A 51 -15.42 -0.73 23.29
CA ASP A 51 -15.67 -1.02 21.89
C ASP A 51 -17.12 -0.59 21.59
N ASP A 52 -17.31 0.71 21.37
CA ASP A 52 -18.62 1.40 21.40
C ASP A 52 -19.50 1.12 20.16
N ASP A 53 -19.00 0.40 19.14
CA ASP A 53 -19.71 -0.06 17.93
C ASP A 53 -19.62 -1.58 17.65
N ASN A 54 -18.92 -2.34 18.49
CA ASN A 54 -18.74 -3.80 18.39
C ASN A 54 -18.07 -4.27 17.10
N ASP A 55 -17.26 -3.44 16.44
CA ASP A 55 -16.48 -3.84 15.28
C ASP A 55 -15.27 -4.72 15.68
N GLY A 56 -14.91 -4.73 16.97
CA GLY A 56 -13.82 -5.51 17.54
C GLY A 56 -12.51 -4.75 17.68
N ILE A 57 -12.37 -3.58 17.07
CA ILE A 57 -11.32 -2.61 17.36
C ILE A 57 -11.76 -1.85 18.63
N LEU A 58 -10.80 -1.45 19.46
CA LEU A 58 -11.13 -0.80 20.73
C LEU A 58 -11.14 0.72 20.55
N ASP A 59 -12.00 1.42 21.29
CA ASP A 59 -12.09 2.90 21.26
C ASP A 59 -10.72 3.59 21.43
N VAL A 60 -9.81 2.96 22.17
CA VAL A 60 -8.45 3.48 22.44
C VAL A 60 -7.52 3.38 21.23
N ASP A 61 -7.80 2.44 20.34
CA ASP A 61 -7.08 2.18 19.11
C ASP A 61 -7.68 2.98 17.93
N GLU A 62 -8.98 3.30 17.94
CA GLU A 62 -9.63 4.23 16.99
C GLU A 62 -9.51 5.71 17.38
N GLY A 63 -9.38 5.98 18.68
CA GLY A 63 -9.24 7.34 19.18
C GLY A 63 -9.21 7.45 20.69
N CYS A 64 -10.38 7.63 21.29
CA CYS A 64 -10.53 8.04 22.68
C CYS A 64 -11.33 7.03 23.50
N GLY A 65 -10.63 6.18 24.26
CA GLY A 65 -11.30 5.32 25.25
C GLY A 65 -11.93 6.07 26.43
N VAL A 66 -12.73 5.33 27.20
CA VAL A 66 -13.52 5.82 28.33
C VAL A 66 -12.72 6.61 29.39
N GLY A 67 -13.19 7.82 29.67
CA GLY A 67 -12.78 8.61 30.85
C GLY A 67 -11.84 9.80 30.58
N GLY A 68 -11.61 10.13 29.30
CA GLY A 68 -10.73 11.22 28.89
C GLY A 68 -9.24 10.88 29.07
N SER A 69 -8.40 11.89 28.94
CA SER A 69 -6.95 11.71 29.06
C SER A 69 -6.48 11.96 30.50
N LEU A 70 -5.78 10.99 31.11
CA LEU A 70 -5.24 11.08 32.46
C LEU A 70 -3.72 10.95 32.47
N LEU A 71 -3.05 11.95 33.05
CA LEU A 71 -1.63 11.88 33.38
C LEU A 71 -1.41 11.67 34.88
N GLU A 72 -0.95 10.48 35.25
CA GLU A 72 -0.45 10.19 36.58
C GLU A 72 1.07 10.38 36.66
N TRP A 73 1.54 11.19 37.60
CA TRP A 73 2.98 11.42 37.76
C TRP A 73 3.70 10.14 38.20
N GLY A 74 4.71 9.69 37.43
CA GLY A 74 5.61 8.59 37.82
C GLY A 74 5.14 7.16 37.51
N THR A 75 4.12 6.97 36.65
CA THR A 75 3.71 5.65 36.14
C THR A 75 4.48 5.25 34.86
N ALA A 76 4.27 4.01 34.39
CA ALA A 76 5.07 3.37 33.34
C ALA A 76 4.95 4.00 31.93
N THR A 77 3.96 4.87 31.70
CA THR A 77 3.87 5.70 30.48
C THR A 77 5.03 6.70 30.37
N TRP A 78 5.75 6.95 31.47
CA TRP A 78 6.89 7.85 31.55
C TRP A 78 8.21 7.22 31.06
N THR A 79 8.57 7.39 29.78
CA THR A 79 9.84 6.84 29.22
C THR A 79 11.05 7.79 29.30
N GLY A 80 10.89 9.01 29.82
CA GLY A 80 11.91 10.08 29.72
C GLY A 80 12.86 10.27 30.92
N GLY A 81 12.69 9.55 32.02
CA GLY A 81 13.41 9.86 33.27
C GLY A 81 12.78 11.03 34.03
N ASP A 82 12.83 10.97 35.36
CA ASP A 82 12.12 11.84 36.30
C ASP A 82 12.87 13.17 36.51
N PRO A 83 12.25 14.36 36.35
CA PRO A 83 12.88 15.64 36.70
C PRO A 83 13.16 15.79 38.21
N GLY A 84 12.63 14.86 39.02
CA GLY A 84 13.24 14.19 40.17
C GLY A 84 14.31 14.91 40.98
N ASN A 85 15.51 14.95 40.39
CA ASN A 85 16.75 15.15 41.13
C ASN A 85 17.88 15.79 40.31
N ASP A 86 17.66 16.08 39.02
CA ASP A 86 18.70 16.59 38.14
C ASP A 86 18.39 18.00 37.67
N PHE A 87 19.44 18.82 37.62
CA PHE A 87 19.32 20.19 37.17
C PHE A 87 18.99 20.20 35.68
N ALA A 88 17.86 20.81 35.32
CA ALA A 88 17.41 21.01 33.95
C ALA A 88 17.10 19.73 33.17
N THR A 89 15.92 19.18 33.46
CA THR A 89 15.40 17.99 32.80
C THR A 89 14.11 18.32 32.06
N VAL A 90 14.01 17.82 30.83
CA VAL A 90 12.79 17.83 30.03
C VAL A 90 12.34 16.38 29.92
N SER A 91 11.08 16.11 30.25
CA SER A 91 10.49 14.79 30.14
C SER A 91 9.28 14.84 29.23
N VAL A 92 9.12 13.81 28.40
CA VAL A 92 8.06 13.71 27.40
C VAL A 92 7.36 12.36 27.54
N THR A 93 6.04 12.36 27.41
CA THR A 93 5.20 11.16 27.28
C THR A 93 4.08 11.44 26.27
N THR A 94 3.42 10.40 25.80
CA THR A 94 2.18 10.51 25.00
C THR A 94 1.04 9.88 25.77
N VAL A 95 -0.11 10.54 25.82
CA VAL A 95 -1.36 10.04 26.43
C VAL A 95 -2.47 10.33 25.43
N ASN A 96 -3.18 9.30 24.96
CA ASN A 96 -4.24 9.38 23.95
C ASN A 96 -3.83 10.28 22.77
N PHE A 97 -2.70 9.93 22.14
CA PHE A 97 -2.09 10.64 21.01
C PHE A 97 -1.65 12.09 21.24
N VAL A 98 -1.85 12.66 22.43
CA VAL A 98 -1.33 13.97 22.82
C VAL A 98 0.04 13.82 23.46
N GLN A 99 1.07 14.44 22.88
CA GLN A 99 2.40 14.52 23.48
C GLN A 99 2.42 15.56 24.59
N PHE A 100 2.60 15.08 25.81
CA PHE A 100 2.81 15.87 27.01
C PHE A 100 4.30 16.06 27.27
N THR A 101 4.74 17.31 27.45
CA THR A 101 6.10 17.67 27.84
C THR A 101 6.10 18.44 29.16
N ALA A 102 6.99 18.06 30.07
CA ALA A 102 7.27 18.75 31.32
C ALA A 102 8.73 19.19 31.38
N ASP A 103 8.99 20.49 31.52
CA ASP A 103 10.31 21.10 31.53
C ASP A 103 10.52 21.92 32.82
N ASN A 104 11.56 21.58 33.60
CA ASN A 104 11.97 22.33 34.79
C ASN A 104 13.31 23.07 34.64
N SER A 105 13.87 23.13 33.43
CA SER A 105 15.19 23.68 33.11
C SER A 105 15.38 25.15 33.39
N ALA A 106 14.28 25.90 33.47
CA ALA A 106 14.29 27.30 33.87
C ALA A 106 14.32 27.54 35.39
N THR A 107 14.38 26.49 36.23
CA THR A 107 14.49 26.62 37.69
C THR A 107 15.83 27.25 38.09
N ASP A 108 15.79 28.37 38.82
CA ASP A 108 16.96 29.22 39.10
C ASP A 108 17.55 28.96 40.50
N PHE A 109 18.15 27.77 40.67
CA PHE A 109 18.98 27.46 41.85
C PHE A 109 20.45 27.33 41.43
N GLY A 110 21.30 28.23 41.95
CA GLY A 110 22.72 28.31 41.61
C GLY A 110 23.58 27.14 42.10
N GLY A 111 23.41 25.95 41.51
CA GLY A 111 24.37 24.84 41.56
C GLY A 111 24.50 24.06 42.87
N LEU A 112 23.50 24.07 43.77
CA LEU A 112 23.46 23.21 44.97
C LEU A 112 22.24 22.25 44.94
N PRO A 113 22.43 20.93 45.14
CA PRO A 113 21.47 19.86 44.79
C PRO A 113 20.36 19.68 45.83
N SER A 114 19.77 20.77 46.32
CA SER A 114 18.86 20.71 47.46
C SER A 114 17.37 20.72 47.11
N TYR A 115 17.03 20.73 45.83
CA TYR A 115 15.68 20.48 45.36
C TYR A 115 15.47 18.96 45.23
N SER A 116 14.33 18.47 45.73
CA SER A 116 13.91 17.08 45.56
C SER A 116 12.44 17.05 45.16
N SER A 117 12.11 16.27 44.14
CA SER A 117 10.73 15.92 43.86
C SER A 117 10.44 14.45 44.18
N ALA A 118 9.15 14.16 44.39
CA ALA A 118 8.65 12.81 44.56
C ALA A 118 7.32 12.66 43.83
N ASN A 119 7.20 11.58 43.04
CA ASN A 119 6.04 11.32 42.21
C ASN A 119 5.01 10.45 42.92
N ASN A 120 3.74 10.65 42.56
CA ASN A 120 2.59 9.93 43.10
C ASN A 120 2.56 9.89 44.64
N VAL A 121 2.96 11.00 45.27
CA VAL A 121 2.94 11.15 46.73
C VAL A 121 1.67 11.88 47.12
N SER A 122 0.95 11.33 48.09
CA SER A 122 -0.17 12.04 48.71
C SER A 122 0.35 13.16 49.61
N PHE A 123 0.01 14.40 49.30
CA PHE A 123 0.33 15.60 50.10
C PHE A 123 -0.96 16.39 50.34
N ASN A 124 -1.28 16.69 51.61
CA ASN A 124 -2.60 17.21 52.02
C ASN A 124 -3.80 16.45 51.42
N GLY A 125 -3.65 15.15 51.15
CA GLY A 125 -4.71 14.28 50.62
C GLY A 125 -4.87 14.30 49.09
N THR A 126 -3.97 14.96 48.35
CA THR A 126 -3.95 14.99 46.88
C THR A 126 -2.70 14.28 46.36
N GLU A 127 -2.85 13.46 45.31
CA GLU A 127 -1.74 12.78 44.65
C GLU A 127 -1.18 13.60 43.48
N GLY A 128 0.14 13.54 43.29
CA GLY A 128 0.81 14.16 42.16
C GLY A 128 2.33 14.30 42.35
N LEU A 129 2.90 15.31 41.71
CA LEU A 129 4.32 15.68 41.77
C LEU A 129 4.57 16.62 42.96
N LEU A 130 5.14 16.08 44.03
CA LEU A 130 5.58 16.84 45.21
C LEU A 130 6.94 17.48 44.93
N LEU A 131 7.06 18.78 45.15
CA LEU A 131 8.28 19.56 44.96
C LEU A 131 8.75 20.16 46.28
N GLN A 132 10.00 19.89 46.68
CA GLN A 132 10.55 20.34 47.97
C GLN A 132 11.93 21.00 47.80
N ALA A 133 12.16 22.11 48.52
CA ALA A 133 13.46 22.78 48.56
C ALA A 133 13.71 23.52 49.90
N PRO A 134 14.98 23.70 50.33
CA PRO A 134 15.32 24.52 51.47
C PRO A 134 14.95 25.98 51.30
N LEU A 135 14.52 26.62 52.39
CA LEU A 135 14.20 28.05 52.38
C LEU A 135 15.43 28.90 52.03
N SER A 136 16.64 28.43 52.36
CA SER A 136 17.90 29.13 52.07
C SER A 136 18.16 29.35 50.58
N GLU A 137 17.49 28.60 49.70
CA GLU A 137 17.60 28.75 48.25
C GLU A 137 16.68 29.83 47.68
N PHE A 138 15.64 30.27 48.41
CA PHE A 138 14.70 31.29 47.94
C PHE A 138 15.07 32.70 48.44
N LEU A 139 16.25 33.17 48.05
CA LEU A 139 16.75 34.48 48.46
C LEU A 139 16.07 35.62 47.66
N ASN A 140 15.24 36.42 48.34
CA ASN A 140 14.67 37.71 47.90
C ASN A 140 14.24 37.81 46.42
N ASN A 141 13.20 37.10 46.00
CA ASN A 141 12.59 37.22 44.65
C ASN A 141 13.59 37.01 43.48
N VAL A 142 14.75 36.42 43.73
CA VAL A 142 15.74 36.13 42.68
C VAL A 142 15.57 34.69 42.18
N ASN A 143 15.33 33.76 43.10
CA ASN A 143 15.29 32.34 42.79
C ASN A 143 13.85 31.83 42.80
N SER A 144 13.50 31.01 41.81
CA SER A 144 12.19 30.42 41.65
C SER A 144 12.30 28.98 41.15
N ILE A 145 11.29 28.18 41.49
CA ILE A 145 11.04 26.92 40.78
C ILE A 145 10.16 27.25 39.59
N ARG A 146 10.58 26.83 38.39
CA ARG A 146 9.81 26.99 37.17
C ARG A 146 9.52 25.65 36.55
N TYR A 147 8.27 25.46 36.17
CA TYR A 147 7.78 24.25 35.55
C TYR A 147 6.92 24.64 34.35
N GLU A 148 7.36 24.28 33.16
CA GLU A 148 6.64 24.50 31.92
C GLU A 148 6.07 23.16 31.45
N ILE A 149 4.75 23.14 31.27
CA ILE A 149 4.00 22.01 30.77
C ILE A 149 3.48 22.40 29.39
N SER A 150 3.72 21.57 28.39
CA SER A 150 3.20 21.79 27.03
C SER A 150 2.60 20.54 26.43
N PHE A 151 1.57 20.75 25.62
CA PHE A 151 0.91 19.76 24.79
C PHE A 151 1.25 20.08 23.33
N ASP A 152 1.50 19.06 22.50
CA ASP A 152 1.73 19.25 21.06
C ASP A 152 0.48 19.67 20.30
N THR A 153 -0.69 19.32 20.82
CA THR A 153 -2.01 19.80 20.39
C THR A 153 -2.74 20.48 21.56
N PRO A 154 -3.49 21.58 21.33
CA PRO A 154 -4.23 22.24 22.40
C PRO A 154 -5.30 21.31 23.00
N VAL A 155 -5.29 21.13 24.33
CA VAL A 155 -6.24 20.28 25.05
C VAL A 155 -7.36 21.09 25.69
N THR A 156 -8.58 20.56 25.74
CA THR A 156 -9.72 21.17 26.46
C THR A 156 -10.00 20.45 27.78
N GLY A 157 -10.81 21.05 28.64
CA GLY A 157 -11.21 20.43 29.92
C GLY A 157 -10.07 20.26 30.93
N LEU A 158 -8.90 20.86 30.70
CA LEU A 158 -7.70 20.66 31.50
C LEU A 158 -7.95 20.99 32.98
N SER A 159 -7.82 19.99 33.85
CA SER A 159 -8.01 20.11 35.29
C SER A 159 -6.81 19.58 36.08
N PHE A 160 -6.39 20.36 37.07
CA PHE A 160 -5.31 20.05 38.00
C PHE A 160 -5.38 20.94 39.24
N ARG A 161 -4.49 20.71 40.22
CA ARG A 161 -4.39 21.48 41.45
C ARG A 161 -2.94 21.85 41.75
N ILE A 162 -2.77 23.01 42.37
CA ILE A 162 -1.55 23.38 43.10
C ILE A 162 -1.87 23.37 44.59
N VAL A 163 -1.10 22.61 45.37
CA VAL A 163 -1.41 22.26 46.75
C VAL A 163 -0.35 22.83 47.71
N ASP A 164 -0.80 23.23 48.90
CA ASP A 164 -0.01 23.76 50.02
C ASP A 164 0.58 25.17 49.80
N ILE A 165 -0.22 26.11 49.28
CA ILE A 165 0.17 27.51 49.17
C ILE A 165 -0.13 28.23 50.48
N ASP A 166 0.90 28.50 51.27
CA ASP A 166 0.77 28.92 52.66
C ASP A 166 1.67 30.10 53.04
N LYS A 167 1.50 30.52 54.30
CA LYS A 167 2.34 31.52 54.92
C LYS A 167 2.77 31.11 56.32
N ARG A 168 4.07 31.01 56.50
CA ARG A 168 4.73 30.78 57.79
C ARG A 168 5.34 32.06 58.36
N THR A 169 5.22 32.25 59.67
CA THR A 169 5.74 33.41 60.40
C THR A 169 6.63 33.00 61.57
N THR A 170 7.40 33.96 62.11
CA THR A 170 8.21 33.72 63.33
C THR A 170 7.42 33.29 64.58
N ALA A 171 6.09 33.42 64.57
CA ALA A 171 5.23 33.04 65.69
C ALA A 171 4.81 31.55 65.65
N ASP A 172 5.05 30.87 64.53
CA ASP A 172 4.64 29.49 64.30
C ASP A 172 5.63 28.49 64.91
N ALA A 173 5.16 27.30 65.28
CA ALA A 173 5.91 26.34 66.09
C ALA A 173 7.12 25.70 65.37
N ASN A 174 7.16 25.78 64.04
CA ASN A 174 8.17 25.19 63.17
C ASN A 174 8.55 26.17 62.05
N GLY A 175 9.78 26.68 62.04
CA GLY A 175 10.45 27.16 60.83
C GLY A 175 10.52 28.67 60.62
N ASP A 176 11.59 29.10 59.95
CA ASP A 176 11.84 30.47 59.55
C ASP A 176 10.68 31.05 58.71
N PRO A 177 10.42 32.36 58.73
CA PRO A 177 9.34 32.97 57.96
C PRO A 177 9.47 32.66 56.48
N PHE A 178 8.35 32.34 55.83
CA PHE A 178 8.28 32.06 54.40
C PHE A 178 6.86 32.37 53.93
N THR A 179 6.71 32.90 52.72
CA THR A 179 5.37 33.13 52.15
C THR A 179 5.39 32.66 50.72
N ASP A 180 4.59 31.63 50.44
CA ASP A 180 4.48 31.04 49.12
C ASP A 180 3.80 32.01 48.17
N GLN A 181 4.36 32.13 46.98
CA GLN A 181 3.72 32.81 45.85
C GLN A 181 3.85 31.95 44.60
N VAL A 182 2.71 31.64 43.99
CA VAL A 182 2.60 30.94 42.71
C VAL A 182 2.14 31.91 41.64
N THR A 183 2.84 31.93 40.53
CA THR A 183 2.41 32.60 39.30
C THR A 183 2.12 31.53 38.26
N ILE A 184 0.92 31.57 37.67
CA ILE A 184 0.50 30.69 36.58
C ILE A 184 0.22 31.53 35.34
N SER A 185 0.84 31.14 34.24
CA SER A 185 0.56 31.68 32.90
C SER A 185 0.13 30.53 32.01
N ILE A 186 -0.98 30.70 31.29
CA ILE A 186 -1.54 29.69 30.39
C ILE A 186 -1.70 30.33 29.01
N SER A 187 -1.41 29.58 27.95
CA SER A 187 -1.62 30.05 26.58
C SER A 187 -2.19 28.98 25.64
N ASN A 188 -2.61 29.44 24.47
CA ASN A 188 -2.95 28.64 23.30
C ASN A 188 -2.39 29.32 22.05
N GLY A 189 -1.56 28.63 21.26
CA GLY A 189 -0.86 29.15 20.10
C GLY A 189 0.04 30.34 20.45
N GLY A 190 0.59 30.36 21.67
CA GLY A 190 1.34 31.50 22.22
C GLY A 190 0.50 32.72 22.60
N THR A 191 -0.83 32.64 22.54
CA THR A 191 -1.75 33.70 23.01
C THR A 191 -2.10 33.47 24.48
N PRO A 192 -1.78 34.40 25.39
CA PRO A 192 -2.11 34.23 26.81
C PRO A 192 -3.61 34.20 27.06
N LEU A 193 -4.08 33.23 27.86
CA LEU A 193 -5.45 33.13 28.33
C LEU A 193 -5.67 33.95 29.61
N VAL A 194 -6.85 34.54 29.75
CA VAL A 194 -7.22 35.35 30.92
C VAL A 194 -8.05 34.51 31.88
N LEU A 195 -7.47 34.17 33.03
CA LEU A 195 -8.11 33.31 34.02
C LEU A 195 -9.13 34.06 34.88
N THR A 196 -10.30 33.44 35.07
CA THR A 196 -11.45 33.98 35.77
C THR A 196 -11.78 33.15 37.01
N SER A 197 -11.75 33.78 38.19
CA SER A 197 -12.10 33.15 39.46
C SER A 197 -13.55 32.62 39.46
N GLY A 198 -13.72 31.39 39.92
CA GLY A 198 -15.01 30.68 40.00
C GLY A 198 -15.44 29.98 38.71
N THR A 199 -14.79 30.29 37.58
CA THR A 199 -14.97 29.57 36.31
C THR A 199 -13.76 28.69 36.05
N ASP A 200 -12.57 29.30 35.90
CA ASP A 200 -11.35 28.59 35.48
C ASP A 200 -10.56 28.05 36.66
N TYR A 201 -10.74 28.66 37.85
CA TYR A 201 -10.12 28.19 39.08
C TYR A 201 -10.89 28.61 40.33
N THR A 202 -10.64 27.90 41.43
CA THR A 202 -11.05 28.27 42.79
C THR A 202 -9.85 28.23 43.74
N ILE A 203 -9.93 28.98 44.84
CA ILE A 203 -8.83 29.07 45.83
C ILE A 203 -9.31 28.69 47.23
N GLY A 204 -8.42 28.06 48.00
CA GLY A 204 -8.60 27.75 49.40
C GLY A 204 -8.56 28.99 50.31
N SER A 205 -9.00 28.82 51.56
CA SER A 205 -9.13 29.92 52.52
C SER A 205 -7.79 30.55 52.96
N ALA A 206 -6.70 29.80 52.83
CA ALA A 206 -5.33 30.23 53.14
C ALA A 206 -4.62 30.92 51.97
N VAL A 207 -5.27 31.06 50.80
CA VAL A 207 -4.69 31.65 49.59
C VAL A 207 -5.38 32.98 49.26
N ASN A 208 -4.59 34.00 48.90
CA ASN A 208 -5.09 35.23 48.30
C ASN A 208 -4.84 35.23 46.80
N ASP A 209 -5.87 35.55 46.01
CA ASP A 209 -5.69 35.93 44.60
C ASP A 209 -5.33 37.42 44.51
N LEU A 210 -4.22 37.72 43.85
CA LEU A 210 -3.76 39.10 43.63
C LEU A 210 -4.20 39.65 42.28
N THR A 211 -4.12 38.84 41.21
CA THR A 211 -4.30 39.30 39.82
C THR A 211 -4.84 38.25 38.84
N GLY A 212 -5.45 37.17 39.31
CA GLY A 212 -6.05 36.12 38.48
C GLY A 212 -5.06 35.08 37.92
N GLY A 213 -3.76 35.28 38.09
CA GLY A 213 -2.70 34.33 37.76
C GLY A 213 -1.53 34.41 38.73
N VAL A 214 -1.72 35.11 39.86
CA VAL A 214 -0.71 35.31 40.90
C VAL A 214 -1.38 35.13 42.24
N PHE A 215 -0.97 34.08 42.95
CA PHE A 215 -1.58 33.62 44.19
C PHE A 215 -0.55 33.63 45.31
N GLN A 216 -0.97 34.04 46.50
CA GLN A 216 -0.07 34.19 47.63
C GLN A 216 -0.68 33.62 48.91
N GLY A 217 0.10 32.84 49.65
CA GLY A 217 -0.33 32.33 50.95
C GLY A 217 -0.56 33.44 51.99
N ASN A 218 -1.59 33.26 52.81
CA ASN A 218 -2.04 34.24 53.80
C ASN A 218 -1.99 33.71 55.24
N SER A 219 -1.98 32.39 55.44
CA SER A 219 -1.91 31.71 56.73
C SER A 219 -1.22 30.35 56.60
N LEU A 220 -0.77 29.79 57.72
CA LEU A 220 -0.10 28.49 57.77
C LEU A 220 -1.10 27.37 57.48
N VAL A 221 -0.77 26.50 56.54
CA VAL A 221 -1.50 25.26 56.27
C VAL A 221 -0.76 24.14 56.98
N ASN A 222 -1.49 23.31 57.73
CA ASN A 222 -0.85 22.17 58.40
C ASN A 222 -0.92 20.96 57.47
N ASP A 223 0.08 20.08 57.55
CA ASP A 223 0.16 18.81 56.83
C ASP A 223 -0.92 17.82 57.30
N VAL A 224 -2.16 18.11 56.92
CA VAL A 224 -3.39 17.35 57.15
C VAL A 224 -4.25 17.45 55.89
N PRO A 225 -5.07 16.44 55.56
CA PRO A 225 -5.95 16.53 54.39
C PRO A 225 -6.90 17.73 54.48
N THR A 226 -6.60 18.79 53.72
CA THR A 226 -7.37 20.03 53.63
C THR A 226 -7.12 20.67 52.26
N SER A 227 -8.11 21.40 51.76
CA SER A 227 -7.98 22.23 50.54
C SER A 227 -7.79 23.71 50.86
N ASP A 228 -7.50 24.07 52.12
CA ASP A 228 -7.36 25.46 52.54
C ASP A 228 -6.20 26.16 51.83
N GLY A 229 -5.13 25.44 51.47
CA GLY A 229 -3.97 25.95 50.74
C GLY A 229 -4.01 25.70 49.23
N ASP A 230 -5.12 25.22 48.68
CA ASP A 230 -5.16 24.74 47.30
C ASP A 230 -5.59 25.82 46.31
N ILE A 231 -5.07 25.72 45.08
CA ILE A 231 -5.61 26.39 43.90
C ILE A 231 -6.06 25.27 42.96
N ILE A 232 -7.36 25.22 42.66
CA ILE A 232 -7.98 24.15 41.87
C ILE A 232 -8.37 24.73 40.51
N TYR A 233 -7.83 24.16 39.43
CA TYR A 233 -8.08 24.59 38.05
C TYR A 233 -9.03 23.64 37.32
N THR A 234 -9.91 24.22 36.52
CA THR A 234 -10.82 23.54 35.57
C THR A 234 -10.98 24.44 34.35
N LEU A 235 -10.14 24.23 33.35
CA LEU A 235 -10.00 25.11 32.19
C LEU A 235 -10.87 24.59 31.05
N THR A 236 -11.79 25.42 30.56
CA THR A 236 -12.67 25.05 29.43
C THR A 236 -12.13 25.49 28.09
N ASP A 237 -11.36 26.58 28.05
CA ASP A 237 -10.71 27.05 26.82
C ASP A 237 -9.54 26.12 26.47
N PRO A 238 -9.24 25.86 25.17
CA PRO A 238 -8.15 24.98 24.80
C PRO A 238 -6.79 25.55 25.21
N VAL A 239 -5.90 24.69 25.71
CA VAL A 239 -4.58 25.03 26.29
C VAL A 239 -3.47 24.21 25.64
N ASP A 240 -2.40 24.86 25.19
CA ASP A 240 -1.19 24.16 24.69
C ASP A 240 0.02 24.32 25.62
N ASN A 241 0.00 25.32 26.52
CA ASN A 241 1.13 25.63 27.39
C ASN A 241 0.66 26.17 28.75
N LEU A 242 1.29 25.69 29.81
CA LEU A 242 1.11 26.06 31.20
C LEU A 242 2.48 26.29 31.84
N LEU A 243 2.76 27.52 32.25
CA LEU A 243 3.96 27.88 33.00
C LEU A 243 3.61 28.16 34.46
N ILE A 244 4.23 27.40 35.36
CA ILE A 244 4.10 27.51 36.82
C ILE A 244 5.42 28.05 37.39
N GLU A 245 5.35 29.16 38.13
CA GLU A 245 6.50 29.73 38.84
C GLU A 245 6.20 29.84 40.33
N PHE A 246 6.99 29.16 41.16
CA PHE A 246 6.89 29.19 42.63
C PHE A 246 8.04 29.98 43.25
N THR A 247 7.71 30.92 44.13
CA THR A 247 8.64 31.88 44.74
C THR A 247 8.35 32.11 46.22
N ASN A 248 9.34 32.67 46.92
CA ASN A 248 9.16 33.26 48.24
C ASN A 248 9.07 34.77 48.14
N VAL A 249 8.09 35.37 48.83
CA VAL A 249 7.97 36.83 48.97
C VAL A 249 8.27 37.38 50.36
N ASP A 250 8.60 36.52 51.33
CA ASP A 250 9.06 37.00 52.64
C ASP A 250 10.53 37.48 52.56
N PRO A 251 10.80 38.78 52.75
CA PRO A 251 12.14 39.35 52.59
C PRO A 251 13.09 39.02 53.75
N THR A 252 12.61 38.31 54.78
CA THR A 252 13.42 37.92 55.95
C THR A 252 14.14 36.60 55.76
N VAL A 253 13.76 35.81 54.74
CA VAL A 253 14.46 34.60 54.33
C VAL A 253 15.88 34.95 53.89
N ASN A 254 16.84 34.19 54.41
CA ASN A 254 18.25 34.40 54.11
C ASN A 254 19.00 33.06 54.14
N ALA A 255 20.28 33.09 53.77
CA ALA A 255 21.10 31.88 53.69
C ALA A 255 21.29 31.13 55.03
N ALA A 256 20.87 31.71 56.16
CA ALA A 256 20.86 31.04 57.47
C ALA A 256 19.51 30.38 57.83
N SER A 257 18.49 30.49 56.98
CA SER A 257 17.22 29.78 57.14
C SER A 257 17.44 28.27 56.95
N LEU A 258 16.94 27.45 57.87
CA LEU A 258 17.24 26.00 57.94
C LEU A 258 16.03 25.10 57.63
N GLY A 259 14.87 25.67 57.36
CA GLY A 259 13.65 24.92 57.01
C GLY A 259 13.62 24.47 55.54
N ASN A 260 12.58 23.70 55.21
CA ASN A 260 12.16 23.42 53.84
C ASN A 260 10.74 23.97 53.60
N THR A 261 10.45 24.25 52.34
CA THR A 261 9.10 24.45 51.79
C THR A 261 8.79 23.32 50.81
N ALA A 262 7.52 23.03 50.62
CA ALA A 262 7.07 22.10 49.60
C ALA A 262 5.73 22.55 49.02
N PHE A 263 5.48 22.21 47.75
CA PHE A 263 4.16 22.34 47.13
C PHE A 263 3.96 21.15 46.20
N LEU A 264 2.72 20.85 45.83
CA LEU A 264 2.41 19.73 44.92
C LEU A 264 1.63 20.20 43.71
N ILE A 265 2.00 19.67 42.53
CA ILE A 265 1.20 19.74 41.30
C ILE A 265 0.45 18.41 41.20
N SER A 266 -0.88 18.42 41.19
CA SER A 266 -1.66 17.17 41.13
C SER A 266 -1.46 16.45 39.79
N ASN A 267 -1.98 15.23 39.67
CA ASN A 267 -2.24 14.61 38.36
C ASN A 267 -3.09 15.55 37.47
N LEU A 268 -2.89 15.45 36.15
CA LEU A 268 -3.59 16.27 35.16
C LEU A 268 -4.62 15.41 34.44
N VAL A 269 -5.80 16.00 34.17
CA VAL A 269 -6.87 15.38 33.38
C VAL A 269 -7.27 16.37 32.29
N TRP A 270 -7.50 15.91 31.07
CA TRP A 270 -8.05 16.72 29.98
C TRP A 270 -9.01 15.90 29.12
N ASP A 271 -9.86 16.59 28.35
CA ASP A 271 -10.78 15.95 27.41
C ASP A 271 -9.98 15.31 26.28
N CYS A 272 -10.36 14.12 25.84
CA CYS A 272 -9.82 13.51 24.64
C CYS A 272 -10.52 14.12 23.40
N SER A 273 -9.85 14.18 22.25
CA SER A 273 -10.45 14.71 21.02
C SER A 273 -10.92 13.51 20.21
N ASN A 274 -12.23 13.28 20.13
CA ASN A 274 -12.77 12.18 19.34
C ASN A 274 -12.41 12.38 17.87
N ARG A 275 -12.07 11.27 17.22
CA ARG A 275 -11.63 11.21 15.83
C ARG A 275 -12.86 10.94 14.95
N ASP A 276 -12.87 11.52 13.75
CA ASP A 276 -13.91 11.40 12.73
C ASP A 276 -13.16 11.48 11.39
N THR A 277 -12.79 10.33 10.85
CA THR A 277 -11.82 10.19 9.76
C THR A 277 -12.44 10.60 8.42
N ASP A 278 -13.66 10.15 8.10
CA ASP A 278 -14.35 10.48 6.86
C ASP A 278 -15.12 11.83 6.89
N ASN A 279 -15.33 12.41 8.09
CA ASN A 279 -16.08 13.64 8.35
C ASN A 279 -17.59 13.55 8.08
N ASP A 280 -18.20 12.38 8.25
CA ASP A 280 -19.65 12.22 8.17
C ASP A 280 -20.38 12.67 9.47
N GLY A 281 -19.61 12.87 10.54
CA GLY A 281 -20.08 13.32 11.85
C GLY A 281 -20.41 12.20 12.84
N ILE A 282 -20.06 10.96 12.50
CA ILE A 282 -19.89 9.81 13.39
C ILE A 282 -18.39 9.78 13.78
N GLU A 283 -18.09 9.29 14.98
CA GLU A 283 -16.70 9.25 15.46
C GLU A 283 -16.16 7.85 15.22
N ASP A 284 -14.87 7.70 14.93
CA ASP A 284 -14.25 6.41 14.54
C ASP A 284 -14.46 5.28 15.57
N SER A 285 -14.82 5.58 16.82
CA SER A 285 -15.11 4.57 17.86
C SER A 285 -16.59 4.23 17.99
N ILE A 286 -17.43 4.76 17.10
CA ILE A 286 -18.86 4.48 16.98
C ILE A 286 -19.25 4.35 15.49
N ASP A 287 -18.28 4.13 14.62
CA ASP A 287 -18.41 4.09 13.17
C ASP A 287 -17.89 2.74 12.66
N ASN A 288 -18.69 2.03 11.87
CA ASN A 288 -18.33 0.70 11.39
C ASN A 288 -17.59 0.73 10.04
N ASP A 289 -17.33 1.92 9.50
CA ASP A 289 -16.64 2.19 8.22
C ASP A 289 -16.01 3.59 8.32
N SER A 290 -15.04 3.74 9.23
CA SER A 290 -14.51 5.02 9.72
C SER A 290 -13.89 5.90 8.62
N ASP A 291 -13.47 5.32 7.49
CA ASP A 291 -12.92 6.04 6.35
C ASP A 291 -13.81 6.07 5.11
N ALA A 292 -14.97 5.41 5.18
CA ALA A 292 -16.01 5.33 4.16
C ALA A 292 -15.51 4.81 2.81
N ASP A 293 -14.59 3.84 2.83
CA ASP A 293 -14.15 3.13 1.63
C ASP A 293 -15.06 1.96 1.26
N GLY A 294 -15.98 1.58 2.17
CA GLY A 294 -16.98 0.55 1.96
C GLY A 294 -16.59 -0.81 2.55
N CYS A 295 -15.34 -0.97 3.00
CA CYS A 295 -14.98 -2.09 3.84
C CYS A 295 -15.30 -1.80 5.32
N PRO A 296 -15.95 -2.73 6.02
CA PRO A 296 -16.15 -2.58 7.45
C PRO A 296 -14.85 -2.61 8.26
N ASP A 297 -14.72 -1.72 9.24
CA ASP A 297 -13.59 -1.61 10.16
C ASP A 297 -13.24 -2.96 10.83
N ALA A 298 -14.27 -3.74 11.15
CA ALA A 298 -14.16 -5.11 11.69
C ALA A 298 -13.32 -6.07 10.81
N LEU A 299 -13.31 -5.89 9.48
CA LEU A 299 -12.53 -6.68 8.52
C LEU A 299 -11.16 -6.07 8.22
N GLU A 300 -10.96 -4.83 8.61
CA GLU A 300 -9.72 -4.06 8.47
C GLU A 300 -8.81 -4.12 9.68
N GLY A 301 -9.19 -4.91 10.70
CA GLY A 301 -8.31 -5.30 11.79
C GLY A 301 -7.57 -6.62 11.56
N ASP A 302 -6.66 -6.96 12.48
CA ASP A 302 -5.85 -8.18 12.40
C ASP A 302 -6.49 -9.45 13.01
N GLY A 303 -7.79 -9.39 13.33
CA GLY A 303 -8.55 -10.49 13.93
C GLY A 303 -8.80 -11.66 12.99
N GLY A 304 -8.69 -11.46 11.67
CA GLY A 304 -8.93 -12.47 10.64
C GLY A 304 -10.40 -12.88 10.54
N PHE A 305 -11.29 -11.91 10.73
CA PHE A 305 -12.73 -12.05 10.52
C PHE A 305 -13.07 -12.01 9.04
N THR A 306 -14.28 -12.46 8.72
CA THR A 306 -14.80 -12.49 7.35
C THR A 306 -16.19 -11.90 7.32
N LEU A 307 -16.73 -11.59 6.14
CA LEU A 307 -18.13 -11.18 5.95
C LEU A 307 -19.15 -12.13 6.61
N ALA A 308 -18.78 -13.39 6.87
CA ALA A 308 -19.65 -14.36 7.55
C ALA A 308 -19.72 -14.18 9.08
N ASP A 309 -18.79 -13.41 9.66
CA ASP A 309 -18.74 -13.08 11.08
C ASP A 309 -19.48 -11.79 11.40
N LEU A 310 -19.77 -10.95 10.38
CA LEU A 310 -20.47 -9.68 10.55
C LEU A 310 -21.99 -9.84 10.65
N ASP A 311 -22.61 -9.00 11.47
CA ASP A 311 -24.06 -8.83 11.53
C ASP A 311 -24.55 -7.78 10.50
N GLY A 312 -25.85 -7.50 10.47
CA GLY A 312 -26.47 -6.69 9.42
C GLY A 312 -26.14 -5.19 9.45
N ASP A 313 -25.39 -4.75 10.46
CA ASP A 313 -24.86 -3.40 10.62
C ASP A 313 -23.34 -3.34 10.49
N ASN A 314 -22.70 -4.41 10.03
CA ASN A 314 -21.26 -4.55 9.82
C ASN A 314 -20.40 -4.69 11.11
N SER A 315 -21.02 -4.88 12.28
CA SER A 315 -20.33 -5.21 13.53
C SER A 315 -20.07 -6.72 13.69
N LEU A 316 -19.23 -7.14 14.65
CA LEU A 316 -19.01 -8.55 15.03
C LEU A 316 -20.12 -9.14 15.93
N GLY A 317 -21.18 -8.36 16.17
CA GLY A 317 -22.45 -8.76 16.78
C GLY A 317 -22.54 -8.62 18.30
N ASP A 318 -23.79 -8.58 18.81
CA ASP A 318 -24.16 -8.15 20.18
C ASP A 318 -23.66 -9.02 21.36
N THR A 319 -22.88 -10.08 21.13
CA THR A 319 -22.43 -10.95 22.23
C THR A 319 -21.07 -10.54 22.75
N VAL A 320 -21.09 -9.69 23.77
CA VAL A 320 -19.92 -9.02 24.35
C VAL A 320 -19.44 -9.60 25.69
N ASP A 321 -18.25 -9.19 26.14
CA ASP A 321 -17.73 -9.49 27.46
C ASP A 321 -18.22 -8.51 28.55
N ALA A 322 -17.53 -8.40 29.69
CA ALA A 322 -17.97 -7.52 30.77
C ALA A 322 -17.59 -6.03 30.56
N ASN A 323 -16.78 -5.76 29.54
CA ASN A 323 -16.30 -4.44 29.15
C ASN A 323 -16.79 -4.07 27.73
N GLY A 324 -17.86 -4.69 27.24
CA GLY A 324 -18.49 -4.36 25.94
C GLY A 324 -17.77 -4.87 24.69
N VAL A 325 -16.56 -5.41 24.80
CA VAL A 325 -15.87 -6.01 23.63
C VAL A 325 -16.55 -7.32 23.12
N PRO A 326 -16.75 -7.50 21.80
CA PRO A 326 -17.25 -8.73 21.20
C PRO A 326 -16.47 -9.98 21.65
N THR A 327 -17.20 -11.00 22.08
CA THR A 327 -16.57 -12.24 22.61
C THR A 327 -15.78 -13.00 21.55
N ILE A 328 -16.06 -12.78 20.27
CA ILE A 328 -15.33 -13.38 19.15
C ILE A 328 -13.96 -12.71 18.95
N ALA A 329 -13.85 -11.40 19.22
CA ALA A 329 -12.61 -10.62 19.25
C ALA A 329 -11.77 -10.83 20.53
N ALA A 330 -12.35 -11.40 21.59
CA ALA A 330 -11.64 -11.92 22.77
C ALA A 330 -10.61 -10.95 23.41
N GLY A 331 -10.99 -9.67 23.53
CA GLY A 331 -10.17 -8.59 24.09
C GLY A 331 -9.71 -7.54 23.08
N GLY A 332 -10.29 -7.56 21.88
CA GLY A 332 -10.05 -6.60 20.79
C GLY A 332 -9.10 -7.15 19.73
N GLN A 333 -9.15 -6.54 18.54
CA GLN A 333 -8.17 -6.69 17.46
C GLN A 333 -7.35 -5.40 17.31
N ASN A 334 -6.18 -5.48 16.68
CA ASN A 334 -5.44 -4.27 16.33
C ASN A 334 -6.00 -3.70 15.02
N ASP A 335 -6.16 -2.38 14.97
CA ASP A 335 -6.37 -1.63 13.73
C ASP A 335 -5.20 -1.86 12.74
N VAL A 336 -5.54 -2.18 11.49
CA VAL A 336 -4.59 -2.26 10.37
C VAL A 336 -4.84 -1.15 9.35
N SER A 337 -6.08 -0.95 8.91
CA SER A 337 -6.42 0.01 7.85
C SER A 337 -7.73 0.77 7.98
N SER A 338 -8.50 0.66 9.07
CA SER A 338 -9.87 1.22 9.20
C SER A 338 -9.98 2.75 9.07
N ILE A 339 -8.87 3.43 8.81
CA ILE A 339 -8.74 4.88 8.78
C ILE A 339 -7.99 5.38 7.54
N ASP A 340 -7.67 4.51 6.58
CA ASP A 340 -7.00 4.82 5.33
C ASP A 340 -7.75 4.25 4.13
N ALA A 341 -8.70 5.05 3.61
CA ALA A 341 -9.61 4.74 2.49
C ALA A 341 -8.93 4.41 1.14
N ASN A 342 -7.62 4.20 1.12
CA ASN A 342 -6.87 3.67 -0.02
C ASN A 342 -6.36 2.25 0.22
N ILE A 343 -6.70 1.63 1.36
CA ILE A 343 -6.23 0.33 1.78
C ILE A 343 -7.41 -0.48 2.32
N SER A 344 -8.12 -1.16 1.42
CA SER A 344 -9.12 -2.15 1.83
C SER A 344 -8.47 -3.50 2.17
N GLY A 345 -9.05 -4.21 3.14
CA GLY A 345 -8.68 -5.56 3.55
C GLY A 345 -8.88 -6.62 2.44
N GLY A 346 -8.23 -7.77 2.57
CA GLY A 346 -8.38 -8.86 1.59
C GLY A 346 -9.72 -9.59 1.70
N GLU A 347 -10.38 -9.44 2.85
CA GLU A 347 -11.63 -10.04 3.25
C GLU A 347 -12.86 -9.19 2.89
N CYS A 348 -12.63 -7.96 2.42
CA CYS A 348 -13.63 -7.01 1.93
C CYS A 348 -14.15 -7.42 0.53
N ASP A 349 -15.29 -6.86 0.14
CA ASP A 349 -16.01 -7.04 -1.14
C ASP A 349 -16.37 -5.64 -1.64
N ASP A 350 -15.37 -4.96 -2.22
CA ASP A 350 -15.39 -3.51 -2.45
C ASP A 350 -16.44 -3.10 -3.51
N ASP A 351 -16.72 -3.98 -4.46
CA ASP A 351 -17.71 -3.76 -5.52
C ASP A 351 -19.09 -4.39 -5.24
N GLY A 352 -19.20 -5.18 -4.18
CA GLY A 352 -20.45 -5.73 -3.66
C GLY A 352 -21.03 -6.86 -4.49
N ASP A 353 -20.18 -7.63 -5.16
CA ASP A 353 -20.57 -8.69 -6.08
C ASP A 353 -20.60 -10.09 -5.44
N LEU A 354 -20.23 -10.18 -4.15
CA LEU A 354 -20.14 -11.37 -3.30
C LEU A 354 -18.86 -12.21 -3.45
N LEU A 355 -17.83 -11.68 -4.09
CA LEU A 355 -16.46 -12.17 -4.01
C LEU A 355 -15.64 -11.24 -3.13
N THR A 356 -14.71 -11.80 -2.35
CA THR A 356 -13.77 -10.93 -1.62
C THR A 356 -12.63 -10.50 -2.53
N ASN A 357 -12.00 -9.35 -2.23
CA ASN A 357 -10.81 -8.83 -2.91
C ASN A 357 -9.71 -9.91 -3.11
N THR A 358 -9.53 -10.78 -2.12
CA THR A 358 -8.60 -11.93 -2.20
C THR A 358 -9.06 -13.02 -3.15
N GLU A 359 -10.36 -13.34 -3.19
CA GLU A 359 -10.95 -14.30 -4.11
C GLU A 359 -10.84 -13.80 -5.55
N GLU A 360 -11.16 -12.53 -5.76
CA GLU A 360 -11.04 -11.87 -7.05
C GLU A 360 -9.61 -11.79 -7.56
N GLY A 361 -8.67 -11.38 -6.72
CA GLY A 361 -7.24 -11.42 -7.06
C GLY A 361 -6.74 -12.84 -7.40
N SER A 362 -7.42 -13.89 -6.91
CA SER A 362 -7.14 -15.28 -7.26
C SER A 362 -7.81 -15.73 -8.57
N LEU A 363 -8.95 -15.13 -8.93
CA LEU A 363 -9.70 -15.38 -10.17
C LEU A 363 -9.19 -14.52 -11.34
N GLY A 364 -8.56 -13.39 -11.05
CA GLY A 364 -8.11 -12.39 -12.02
C GLY A 364 -9.18 -11.37 -12.41
N THR A 365 -10.28 -11.29 -11.65
CA THR A 365 -11.30 -10.23 -11.74
C THR A 365 -10.80 -8.95 -11.09
N ASP A 366 -11.49 -7.85 -11.33
CA ASP A 366 -11.13 -6.51 -10.87
C ASP A 366 -11.92 -6.12 -9.61
N PRO A 367 -11.29 -6.02 -8.42
CA PRO A 367 -12.02 -5.83 -7.16
C PRO A 367 -12.84 -4.55 -7.02
N ASP A 368 -12.63 -3.59 -7.91
CA ASP A 368 -13.37 -2.34 -7.96
C ASP A 368 -14.52 -2.37 -9.00
N ASN A 369 -14.77 -3.52 -9.65
CA ASN A 369 -15.70 -3.63 -10.77
C ASN A 369 -16.48 -4.96 -10.77
N PRO A 370 -17.79 -4.93 -10.44
CA PRO A 370 -18.55 -6.13 -10.13
C PRO A 370 -18.90 -7.00 -11.35
N ASP A 371 -18.48 -6.61 -12.55
CA ASP A 371 -18.67 -7.30 -13.84
C ASP A 371 -17.42 -7.03 -14.69
N THR A 372 -16.39 -7.85 -14.50
CA THR A 372 -15.07 -7.62 -15.07
C THR A 372 -15.10 -7.65 -16.59
N ASP A 373 -15.81 -8.60 -17.18
CA ASP A 373 -15.83 -8.79 -18.63
C ASP A 373 -16.89 -7.97 -19.38
N GLY A 374 -17.88 -7.42 -18.66
CA GLY A 374 -18.87 -6.49 -19.16
C GLY A 374 -20.06 -7.14 -19.86
N ASP A 375 -20.32 -8.43 -19.67
CA ASP A 375 -21.47 -9.12 -20.28
C ASP A 375 -22.81 -8.81 -19.58
N GLY A 376 -22.78 -8.14 -18.44
CA GLY A 376 -23.94 -7.77 -17.64
C GLY A 376 -24.32 -8.78 -16.54
N VAL A 377 -23.46 -9.76 -16.27
CA VAL A 377 -23.54 -10.70 -15.15
C VAL A 377 -22.36 -10.45 -14.22
N ASN A 378 -22.64 -10.30 -12.92
CA ASN A 378 -21.58 -10.00 -11.97
C ASN A 378 -20.62 -11.18 -11.75
N ASP A 379 -19.34 -10.93 -11.48
CA ASP A 379 -18.30 -11.97 -11.37
C ASP A 379 -18.64 -13.01 -10.30
N GLY A 380 -19.12 -12.58 -9.13
CA GLY A 380 -19.57 -13.46 -8.05
C GLY A 380 -20.79 -14.30 -8.41
N GLN A 381 -21.70 -13.76 -9.22
CA GLN A 381 -22.84 -14.52 -9.75
C GLN A 381 -22.37 -15.58 -10.75
N GLU A 382 -21.38 -15.27 -11.58
CA GLU A 382 -20.79 -16.18 -12.55
C GLU A 382 -20.05 -17.33 -11.89
N VAL A 383 -19.24 -17.05 -10.88
CA VAL A 383 -18.59 -18.08 -10.05
C VAL A 383 -19.64 -18.99 -9.41
N ALA A 384 -20.74 -18.42 -8.91
CA ALA A 384 -21.84 -19.18 -8.32
C ALA A 384 -22.59 -20.06 -9.36
N ASP A 385 -22.77 -19.56 -10.58
CA ASP A 385 -23.42 -20.25 -11.69
C ASP A 385 -22.47 -21.15 -12.51
N THR A 386 -21.17 -21.15 -12.17
CA THR A 386 -20.10 -21.91 -12.82
C THR A 386 -19.84 -21.50 -14.29
N THR A 387 -20.03 -20.22 -14.60
CA THR A 387 -19.57 -19.55 -15.83
C THR A 387 -18.19 -18.90 -15.59
N ASP A 388 -17.64 -18.21 -16.59
CA ASP A 388 -16.26 -17.70 -16.57
C ASP A 388 -16.28 -16.17 -16.52
N PRO A 389 -15.96 -15.54 -15.37
CA PRO A 389 -16.08 -14.09 -15.15
C PRO A 389 -15.12 -13.21 -15.97
N LEU A 390 -14.30 -13.84 -16.82
CA LEU A 390 -13.36 -13.16 -17.71
C LEU A 390 -13.69 -13.40 -19.19
N ASN A 391 -14.83 -14.02 -19.48
CA ASN A 391 -15.24 -14.39 -20.82
C ASN A 391 -16.64 -13.84 -21.15
N PRO A 392 -16.72 -12.71 -21.89
CA PRO A 392 -17.96 -11.94 -22.06
C PRO A 392 -19.00 -12.60 -22.97
N CYS A 393 -18.76 -13.85 -23.37
CA CYS A 393 -19.66 -14.69 -24.15
C CYS A 393 -20.15 -15.92 -23.37
N ASP A 394 -19.79 -16.04 -22.09
CA ASP A 394 -20.27 -17.04 -21.15
C ASP A 394 -20.77 -16.31 -19.89
N PRO A 395 -22.06 -16.37 -19.54
CA PRO A 395 -23.11 -17.19 -20.15
C PRO A 395 -23.51 -16.76 -21.55
N VAL A 396 -23.75 -17.76 -22.41
CA VAL A 396 -24.30 -17.51 -23.75
C VAL A 396 -25.67 -16.82 -23.67
N GLN A 397 -25.72 -15.59 -24.18
CA GLN A 397 -26.95 -14.81 -24.27
C GLN A 397 -27.75 -15.10 -25.54
N ALA A 398 -29.02 -14.66 -25.56
CA ALA A 398 -29.88 -14.79 -26.73
C ALA A 398 -29.90 -13.51 -27.57
N ALA A 399 -30.04 -13.64 -28.89
CA ALA A 399 -30.30 -12.54 -29.82
C ALA A 399 -31.25 -11.47 -29.26
N GLY A 400 -30.81 -10.21 -29.31
CA GLY A 400 -31.48 -9.03 -28.80
C GLY A 400 -31.22 -8.75 -27.32
N TYR A 401 -30.23 -9.42 -26.72
CA TYR A 401 -29.72 -9.09 -25.39
C TYR A 401 -29.07 -7.70 -25.42
N ILE A 402 -29.27 -6.93 -24.35
CA ILE A 402 -28.82 -5.52 -24.24
C ILE A 402 -28.29 -5.21 -22.83
N GLY A 403 -27.98 -6.26 -22.05
CA GLY A 403 -27.53 -6.13 -20.66
C GLY A 403 -26.03 -5.86 -20.52
N TYR A 404 -25.28 -5.93 -21.62
CA TYR A 404 -23.84 -5.73 -21.68
C TYR A 404 -23.41 -4.26 -21.54
N ASP A 405 -22.15 -4.03 -21.18
CA ASP A 405 -21.49 -2.73 -21.24
C ASP A 405 -20.67 -2.58 -22.54
N ALA A 406 -21.20 -1.78 -23.48
CA ALA A 406 -20.53 -1.48 -24.74
C ALA A 406 -19.21 -0.70 -24.59
N ALA A 407 -18.95 -0.11 -23.42
CA ALA A 407 -17.70 0.59 -23.13
C ALA A 407 -16.61 -0.35 -22.57
N ASN A 408 -16.98 -1.55 -22.11
CA ASN A 408 -16.04 -2.54 -21.60
C ASN A 408 -15.18 -3.09 -22.76
N ALA A 409 -13.85 -3.05 -22.57
CA ALA A 409 -12.90 -3.42 -23.61
C ALA A 409 -12.80 -4.94 -23.84
N ILE A 410 -13.10 -5.75 -22.81
CA ILE A 410 -13.14 -7.21 -22.89
C ILE A 410 -14.36 -7.61 -23.72
N TRP A 411 -15.55 -7.14 -23.34
CA TRP A 411 -16.79 -7.35 -24.10
C TRP A 411 -16.66 -6.89 -25.55
N ALA A 412 -16.18 -5.66 -25.80
CA ALA A 412 -16.13 -5.08 -27.14
C ALA A 412 -15.18 -5.83 -28.10
N ALA A 413 -14.16 -6.50 -27.57
CA ALA A 413 -13.18 -7.25 -28.37
C ALA A 413 -13.60 -8.70 -28.67
N ALA A 414 -14.66 -9.19 -28.03
CA ALA A 414 -15.17 -10.54 -28.24
C ALA A 414 -16.07 -10.65 -29.48
N ASP A 415 -16.41 -11.88 -29.86
CA ASP A 415 -17.29 -12.24 -30.99
C ASP A 415 -18.23 -13.35 -30.48
N CYS A 416 -19.33 -12.95 -29.85
CA CYS A 416 -20.16 -13.88 -29.06
C CYS A 416 -21.09 -14.75 -29.89
N ASP A 417 -21.44 -14.33 -31.10
CA ASP A 417 -22.23 -15.15 -32.03
C ASP A 417 -21.38 -15.94 -33.04
N SER A 418 -20.06 -15.70 -33.05
CA SER A 418 -19.06 -16.37 -33.87
C SER A 418 -19.27 -16.16 -35.37
N ASP A 419 -19.75 -14.99 -35.77
CA ASP A 419 -19.92 -14.61 -37.18
C ASP A 419 -18.67 -13.96 -37.80
N GLY A 420 -17.67 -13.63 -36.97
CA GLY A 420 -16.40 -13.05 -37.36
C GLY A 420 -16.33 -11.52 -37.25
N VAL A 421 -17.39 -10.86 -36.78
CA VAL A 421 -17.42 -9.44 -36.42
C VAL A 421 -17.33 -9.31 -34.90
N THR A 422 -16.58 -8.32 -34.40
CA THR A 422 -16.49 -8.11 -32.95
C THR A 422 -17.77 -7.44 -32.43
N ASN A 423 -18.14 -7.75 -31.19
CA ASN A 423 -19.27 -7.15 -30.49
C ASN A 423 -19.25 -5.61 -30.56
N GLY A 424 -18.07 -4.99 -30.40
CA GLY A 424 -17.91 -3.54 -30.48
C GLY A 424 -18.12 -2.96 -31.88
N ASP A 425 -17.69 -3.68 -32.93
CA ASP A 425 -17.94 -3.28 -34.32
C ASP A 425 -19.43 -3.40 -34.67
N GLU A 426 -20.09 -4.44 -34.14
CA GLU A 426 -21.51 -4.67 -34.30
C GLU A 426 -22.37 -3.61 -33.61
N ASP A 427 -22.08 -3.31 -32.34
CA ASP A 427 -22.77 -2.24 -31.59
C ASP A 427 -22.64 -0.89 -32.30
N THR A 428 -21.45 -0.59 -32.82
CA THR A 428 -21.17 0.62 -33.61
C THR A 428 -21.98 0.66 -34.91
N ALA A 429 -22.13 -0.50 -35.59
CA ALA A 429 -22.90 -0.65 -36.81
C ALA A 429 -24.42 -0.70 -36.57
N GLY A 430 -24.84 -0.97 -35.33
CA GLY A 430 -26.23 -1.25 -34.96
C GLY A 430 -26.73 -2.62 -35.41
N SER A 431 -25.83 -3.60 -35.60
CA SER A 431 -26.17 -5.03 -35.63
C SER A 431 -26.29 -5.60 -34.21
N ASP A 432 -26.50 -6.91 -34.07
CA ASP A 432 -26.80 -7.55 -32.79
C ASP A 432 -25.65 -8.51 -32.43
N PRO A 433 -24.83 -8.20 -31.41
CA PRO A 433 -23.66 -8.99 -30.97
C PRO A 433 -23.92 -10.47 -30.63
N TYR A 434 -25.19 -10.86 -30.56
CA TYR A 434 -25.63 -12.20 -30.18
C TYR A 434 -26.52 -12.86 -31.26
N ASP A 435 -26.53 -12.33 -32.49
CA ASP A 435 -27.27 -12.89 -33.63
C ASP A 435 -26.43 -12.88 -34.92
N ALA A 436 -25.82 -14.02 -35.24
CA ALA A 436 -25.03 -14.19 -36.46
C ALA A 436 -25.81 -13.95 -37.77
N GLY A 437 -27.13 -13.78 -37.70
CA GLY A 437 -27.98 -13.33 -38.82
C GLY A 437 -28.04 -11.81 -39.00
N SER A 438 -27.42 -11.04 -38.12
CA SER A 438 -27.54 -9.59 -37.98
C SER A 438 -26.36 -8.81 -38.58
N THR A 439 -25.43 -9.46 -39.29
CA THR A 439 -24.21 -8.83 -39.86
C THR A 439 -24.39 -7.41 -40.40
N PRO A 440 -23.48 -6.47 -40.11
CA PRO A 440 -23.43 -5.14 -40.72
C PRO A 440 -23.45 -5.23 -42.26
N THR A 441 -24.48 -4.68 -42.92
CA THR A 441 -24.66 -4.84 -44.38
C THR A 441 -24.10 -3.69 -45.22
N THR A 442 -23.40 -2.73 -44.60
CA THR A 442 -22.86 -1.58 -45.35
C THR A 442 -21.49 -1.95 -45.89
N ASP A 443 -21.37 -1.99 -47.22
CA ASP A 443 -20.17 -2.31 -47.98
C ASP A 443 -20.04 -1.22 -49.06
N THR A 444 -19.14 -0.27 -48.84
CA THR A 444 -19.01 0.95 -49.64
C THR A 444 -18.43 0.65 -51.01
N ASP A 445 -17.42 -0.22 -51.11
CA ASP A 445 -16.74 -0.50 -52.38
C ASP A 445 -17.26 -1.75 -53.10
N GLY A 446 -18.05 -2.59 -52.44
CA GLY A 446 -18.76 -3.72 -53.02
C GLY A 446 -17.93 -4.98 -53.13
N ASP A 447 -16.83 -5.11 -52.38
CA ASP A 447 -15.98 -6.29 -52.40
C ASP A 447 -16.54 -7.48 -51.59
N GLY A 448 -17.66 -7.28 -50.88
CA GLY A 448 -18.31 -8.29 -50.06
C GLY A 448 -17.78 -8.35 -48.62
N VAL A 449 -16.89 -7.44 -48.23
CA VAL A 449 -16.44 -7.22 -46.85
C VAL A 449 -17.13 -5.96 -46.31
N PRO A 450 -17.88 -6.05 -45.20
CA PRO A 450 -18.52 -4.87 -44.61
C PRO A 450 -17.51 -3.79 -44.18
N ASP A 451 -17.89 -2.52 -44.34
CA ASP A 451 -17.08 -1.33 -44.04
C ASP A 451 -16.45 -1.35 -42.63
N VAL A 452 -17.12 -1.99 -41.67
CA VAL A 452 -16.66 -2.05 -40.27
C VAL A 452 -15.52 -3.05 -40.06
N THR A 453 -15.47 -4.11 -40.87
CA THR A 453 -14.39 -5.10 -40.87
C THR A 453 -13.36 -4.86 -41.98
N ASP A 454 -13.68 -3.98 -42.92
CA ASP A 454 -12.81 -3.70 -44.06
C ASP A 454 -11.76 -2.62 -43.74
N THR A 455 -10.51 -3.06 -43.67
CA THR A 455 -9.34 -2.18 -43.51
C THR A 455 -9.15 -1.19 -44.66
N ALA A 456 -9.83 -1.40 -45.78
CA ALA A 456 -9.71 -0.65 -47.02
C ALA A 456 -11.06 -0.34 -47.67
N SER A 457 -12.05 0.12 -46.89
CA SER A 457 -13.47 0.41 -47.23
C SER A 457 -13.82 1.24 -48.49
N ASN A 458 -12.85 1.59 -49.34
CA ASN A 458 -13.04 2.28 -50.61
C ASN A 458 -12.18 1.67 -51.74
N ASP A 459 -11.50 0.55 -51.49
CA ASP A 459 -10.59 -0.14 -52.41
C ASP A 459 -11.05 -1.60 -52.59
N PRO A 460 -11.83 -1.89 -53.63
CA PRO A 460 -12.55 -3.15 -53.78
C PRO A 460 -11.66 -4.36 -54.12
N CYS A 461 -10.35 -4.15 -54.17
CA CYS A 461 -9.35 -5.21 -54.36
C CYS A 461 -8.63 -5.58 -53.06
N LEU A 462 -8.95 -4.91 -51.96
CA LEU A 462 -8.41 -5.16 -50.63
C LEU A 462 -9.57 -5.35 -49.65
N PRO A 463 -9.57 -6.43 -48.83
CA PRO A 463 -8.59 -7.50 -48.81
C PRO A 463 -8.57 -8.34 -50.10
N VAL A 464 -7.38 -8.84 -50.46
CA VAL A 464 -7.19 -9.62 -51.69
C VAL A 464 -8.02 -10.90 -51.62
N GLN A 465 -8.93 -11.07 -52.58
CA GLN A 465 -9.79 -12.25 -52.69
C GLN A 465 -9.15 -13.33 -53.58
N THR A 466 -9.55 -14.59 -53.37
CA THR A 466 -9.07 -15.73 -54.16
C THR A 466 -9.93 -15.96 -55.41
N ALA A 467 -9.35 -16.58 -56.44
CA ALA A 467 -10.07 -17.12 -57.59
C ALA A 467 -11.37 -17.85 -57.22
N GLY A 468 -12.46 -17.51 -57.88
CA GLY A 468 -13.80 -18.06 -57.68
C GLY A 468 -14.59 -17.44 -56.54
N TYR A 469 -14.06 -16.36 -55.93
CA TYR A 469 -14.80 -15.55 -54.99
C TYR A 469 -16.04 -14.95 -55.65
N THR A 470 -17.19 -15.00 -54.99
CA THR A 470 -18.48 -14.49 -55.50
C THR A 470 -19.21 -13.61 -54.48
N GLY A 471 -18.51 -13.17 -53.43
CA GLY A 471 -19.10 -12.37 -52.34
C GLY A 471 -19.31 -10.90 -52.69
N TYR A 472 -18.74 -10.44 -53.81
CA TYR A 472 -18.81 -9.07 -54.30
C TYR A 472 -20.21 -8.65 -54.81
N ASP A 473 -20.46 -7.34 -54.84
CA ASP A 473 -21.62 -6.74 -55.51
C ASP A 473 -21.25 -6.24 -56.92
N ALA A 474 -21.60 -7.03 -57.95
CA ALA A 474 -21.40 -6.66 -59.35
C ALA A 474 -22.16 -5.37 -59.78
N GLY A 475 -23.14 -4.93 -58.98
CA GLY A 475 -23.86 -3.68 -59.16
C GLY A 475 -23.14 -2.45 -58.59
N ASN A 476 -22.13 -2.63 -57.74
CA ASN A 476 -21.35 -1.56 -57.13
C ASN A 476 -20.42 -0.91 -58.18
N ALA A 477 -20.46 0.41 -58.27
CA ALA A 477 -19.71 1.17 -59.27
C ALA A 477 -18.20 1.27 -58.96
N ILE A 478 -17.80 1.10 -57.69
CA ILE A 478 -16.41 1.10 -57.26
C ILE A 478 -15.79 -0.24 -57.63
N TRP A 479 -16.37 -1.36 -57.18
CA TRP A 479 -15.98 -2.71 -57.58
C TRP A 479 -15.90 -2.91 -59.09
N ALA A 480 -16.95 -2.57 -59.84
CA ALA A 480 -17.00 -2.82 -61.29
C ALA A 480 -15.95 -2.06 -62.10
N ALA A 481 -15.38 -0.97 -61.56
CA ALA A 481 -14.38 -0.15 -62.21
C ALA A 481 -12.93 -0.57 -61.89
N ALA A 482 -12.74 -1.48 -60.93
CA ALA A 482 -11.45 -2.01 -60.55
C ALA A 482 -10.98 -3.11 -61.52
N ASP A 483 -9.72 -3.51 -61.35
CA ASP A 483 -8.99 -4.54 -62.12
C ASP A 483 -8.14 -5.28 -61.07
N CYS A 484 -8.78 -6.22 -60.37
CA CYS A 484 -8.23 -6.78 -59.14
C CYS A 484 -7.20 -7.88 -59.36
N ASP A 485 -7.22 -8.57 -60.50
CA ASP A 485 -6.20 -9.53 -60.90
C ASP A 485 -5.05 -8.89 -61.73
N GLY A 486 -5.25 -7.65 -62.20
CA GLY A 486 -4.24 -6.86 -62.89
C GLY A 486 -3.98 -7.30 -64.33
N ASP A 487 -4.88 -8.05 -64.93
CA ASP A 487 -4.76 -8.56 -66.30
C ASP A 487 -5.04 -7.47 -67.37
N GLY A 488 -5.59 -6.33 -66.93
CA GLY A 488 -5.92 -5.17 -67.75
C GLY A 488 -7.38 -5.13 -68.24
N VAL A 489 -8.23 -6.04 -67.77
CA VAL A 489 -9.69 -6.05 -67.93
C VAL A 489 -10.32 -5.62 -66.59
N THR A 490 -11.38 -4.83 -66.64
CA THR A 490 -12.05 -4.42 -65.39
C THR A 490 -12.97 -5.52 -64.88
N ASN A 491 -13.10 -5.68 -63.56
CA ASN A 491 -13.96 -6.65 -62.90
C ASN A 491 -15.38 -6.71 -63.50
N GLY A 492 -15.98 -5.56 -63.82
CA GLY A 492 -17.32 -5.50 -64.42
C GLY A 492 -17.40 -6.00 -65.87
N ASP A 493 -16.33 -5.83 -66.65
CA ASP A 493 -16.21 -6.37 -68.00
C ASP A 493 -16.00 -7.90 -67.94
N GLU A 494 -15.30 -8.39 -66.92
CA GLU A 494 -15.06 -9.81 -66.66
C GLU A 494 -16.31 -10.57 -66.20
N ASP A 495 -17.03 -10.04 -65.21
CA ASP A 495 -18.32 -10.59 -64.76
C ASP A 495 -19.32 -10.70 -65.92
N THR A 496 -19.31 -9.70 -66.82
CA THR A 496 -20.12 -9.71 -68.05
C THR A 496 -19.67 -10.80 -69.05
N ALA A 497 -18.36 -11.03 -69.14
CA ALA A 497 -17.76 -12.04 -70.02
C ALA A 497 -17.85 -13.46 -69.44
N GLY A 498 -18.09 -13.58 -68.13
CA GLY A 498 -18.04 -14.83 -67.38
C GLY A 498 -16.61 -15.32 -67.11
N SER A 499 -15.61 -14.43 -67.18
CA SER A 499 -14.27 -14.64 -66.61
C SER A 499 -14.30 -14.27 -65.12
N ASP A 500 -13.24 -14.60 -64.40
CA ASP A 500 -13.16 -14.47 -62.94
C ASP A 500 -12.40 -13.19 -62.56
N PRO A 501 -13.06 -12.19 -61.93
CA PRO A 501 -12.45 -10.89 -61.59
C PRO A 501 -11.22 -10.92 -60.67
N TYR A 502 -10.94 -12.08 -60.07
CA TYR A 502 -9.84 -12.30 -59.15
C TYR A 502 -8.87 -13.38 -59.64
N PHE A 503 -8.97 -13.78 -60.91
CA PHE A 503 -8.16 -14.83 -61.51
C PHE A 503 -7.88 -14.57 -62.98
N ASP A 504 -6.60 -14.35 -63.29
CA ASP A 504 -6.08 -14.25 -64.66
C ASP A 504 -6.42 -15.53 -65.45
N ASP A 505 -7.50 -15.46 -66.22
CA ASP A 505 -8.09 -16.60 -66.93
C ASP A 505 -7.43 -16.88 -68.29
N SER A 506 -6.33 -16.18 -68.59
CA SER A 506 -5.66 -16.20 -69.89
C SER A 506 -5.02 -17.56 -70.29
N GLY A 507 -5.24 -18.65 -69.53
CA GLY A 507 -4.42 -19.87 -69.58
C GLY A 507 -5.01 -21.30 -69.68
N THR A 508 -6.32 -21.56 -69.72
CA THR A 508 -6.97 -22.88 -69.40
C THR A 508 -6.70 -24.19 -70.23
N LEU A 509 -5.54 -24.43 -70.82
CA LEU A 509 -5.15 -25.77 -71.34
C LEU A 509 -4.03 -26.34 -70.47
N ASP A 510 -4.10 -27.59 -69.96
CA ASP A 510 -3.04 -28.28 -69.18
C ASP A 510 -2.85 -29.69 -69.78
N ASP A 511 -1.75 -29.89 -70.51
CA ASP A 511 -1.52 -31.07 -71.35
C ASP A 511 -1.04 -32.30 -70.57
N ASP A 512 -0.37 -32.14 -69.44
CA ASP A 512 0.18 -33.24 -68.63
C ASP A 512 -0.59 -33.48 -67.31
N ASN A 513 -1.56 -32.62 -67.00
CA ASN A 513 -2.45 -32.67 -65.84
C ASN A 513 -1.70 -32.66 -64.51
N ASP A 514 -0.60 -31.92 -64.43
CA ASP A 514 0.12 -31.69 -63.19
C ASP A 514 -0.50 -30.56 -62.35
N GLY A 515 -1.50 -29.85 -62.89
CA GLY A 515 -2.24 -28.79 -62.23
C GLY A 515 -1.83 -27.38 -62.69
N VAL A 516 -0.84 -27.24 -63.58
CA VAL A 516 -0.41 -25.95 -64.16
C VAL A 516 -0.83 -25.85 -65.62
N PRO A 517 -1.58 -24.81 -66.03
CA PRO A 517 -1.96 -24.66 -67.43
C PRO A 517 -0.75 -24.34 -68.35
N ASN A 518 -0.71 -24.93 -69.54
CA ASN A 518 0.22 -24.79 -70.67
C ASN A 518 0.75 -23.38 -70.97
N SER A 519 -0.02 -22.32 -70.67
CA SER A 519 0.46 -20.93 -70.83
C SER A 519 1.49 -20.54 -69.78
N PHE A 520 1.43 -21.19 -68.61
CA PHE A 520 2.25 -20.98 -67.43
C PHE A 520 3.14 -22.20 -67.10
N ASP A 521 2.89 -23.36 -67.72
CA ASP A 521 3.65 -24.59 -67.57
C ASP A 521 4.94 -24.58 -68.41
N LEU A 522 6.07 -24.47 -67.71
CA LEU A 522 7.42 -24.53 -68.28
C LEU A 522 7.92 -25.98 -68.45
N CYS A 523 7.25 -26.94 -67.84
CA CYS A 523 7.63 -28.33 -67.67
C CYS A 523 6.52 -29.28 -68.17
N ASP A 524 6.16 -29.11 -69.44
CA ASP A 524 5.09 -29.76 -70.23
C ASP A 524 4.98 -31.30 -70.28
N ASN A 525 5.65 -32.03 -69.39
CA ASN A 525 5.67 -33.49 -69.34
C ASN A 525 5.93 -34.09 -67.94
N THR A 526 5.51 -33.40 -66.89
CA THR A 526 5.74 -33.82 -65.52
C THR A 526 5.01 -35.13 -65.19
N PRO A 527 5.67 -36.14 -64.56
CA PRO A 527 5.04 -37.42 -64.29
C PRO A 527 3.83 -37.32 -63.35
N PRO A 528 2.76 -38.12 -63.54
CA PRO A 528 1.57 -38.07 -62.70
C PRO A 528 1.86 -38.35 -61.21
N ASN A 529 1.28 -37.53 -60.32
CA ASN A 529 1.47 -37.52 -58.85
C ASN A 529 2.83 -36.97 -58.37
N THR A 530 3.56 -36.27 -59.23
CA THR A 530 4.71 -35.46 -58.82
C THR A 530 4.17 -34.17 -58.21
N VAL A 531 4.76 -33.69 -57.12
CA VAL A 531 4.44 -32.36 -56.58
C VAL A 531 5.17 -31.34 -57.45
N VAL A 532 4.44 -30.37 -58.01
CA VAL A 532 4.99 -29.36 -58.93
C VAL A 532 4.83 -27.95 -58.37
N ASP A 533 5.65 -27.00 -58.84
CA ASP A 533 5.53 -25.58 -58.53
C ASP A 533 4.51 -24.90 -59.45
N VAL A 534 4.31 -23.59 -59.28
CA VAL A 534 3.39 -22.78 -60.09
C VAL A 534 3.75 -22.72 -61.59
N THR A 535 4.90 -23.28 -61.99
CA THR A 535 5.35 -23.37 -63.39
C THR A 535 5.36 -24.80 -63.93
N GLY A 536 4.73 -25.76 -63.23
CA GLY A 536 4.59 -27.16 -63.65
C GLY A 536 5.85 -27.99 -63.43
N CYS A 537 6.87 -27.45 -62.78
CA CYS A 537 8.15 -28.16 -62.61
C CYS A 537 8.20 -28.94 -61.30
N GLU A 538 8.76 -30.16 -61.32
CA GLU A 538 8.92 -31.02 -60.14
C GLU A 538 9.59 -30.28 -58.96
N VAL A 539 8.87 -30.23 -57.84
CA VAL A 539 9.35 -29.68 -56.57
C VAL A 539 9.87 -30.81 -55.71
N PHE A 540 11.14 -30.73 -55.40
CA PHE A 540 11.76 -31.62 -54.43
C PHE A 540 11.14 -31.41 -53.04
N THR A 541 10.59 -32.47 -52.45
CA THR A 541 10.03 -32.46 -51.10
C THR A 541 10.62 -33.60 -50.26
N LEU A 542 10.61 -33.45 -48.94
CA LEU A 542 11.00 -34.48 -47.99
C LEU A 542 9.85 -34.73 -47.00
N PRO A 543 9.71 -35.95 -46.45
CA PRO A 543 8.74 -36.23 -45.40
C PRO A 543 8.92 -35.30 -44.19
N ASN A 544 7.82 -34.92 -43.54
CA ASN A 544 7.84 -34.09 -42.33
C ASN A 544 8.60 -34.73 -41.15
N THR A 545 8.82 -36.05 -41.17
CA THR A 545 9.63 -36.78 -40.18
C THR A 545 11.12 -36.80 -40.49
N ASN A 546 11.56 -36.15 -41.58
CA ASN A 546 12.95 -36.27 -42.02
C ASN A 546 13.95 -35.65 -41.04
N PHE A 547 13.58 -34.64 -40.25
CA PHE A 547 14.46 -33.99 -39.28
C PHE A 547 13.96 -34.18 -37.85
N ASN A 548 14.81 -34.73 -36.98
CA ASN A 548 14.60 -34.79 -35.53
C ASN A 548 15.46 -33.72 -34.87
N ILE A 549 14.83 -32.80 -34.16
CA ILE A 549 15.47 -31.63 -33.54
C ILE A 549 15.35 -31.77 -32.02
N LEU A 550 16.47 -31.68 -31.31
CA LEU A 550 16.53 -31.66 -29.85
C LEU A 550 17.17 -30.36 -29.39
N SER A 551 16.42 -29.54 -28.65
CA SER A 551 16.96 -28.35 -27.98
C SER A 551 17.32 -28.66 -26.53
N THR A 552 18.44 -28.12 -26.09
CA THR A 552 18.90 -28.13 -24.69
C THR A 552 19.07 -26.68 -24.25
N GLY A 553 18.35 -26.28 -23.19
CA GLY A 553 18.48 -24.97 -22.58
C GLY A 553 19.86 -24.72 -21.98
N GLU A 554 20.15 -23.48 -21.61
CA GLU A 554 21.40 -23.11 -20.95
C GLU A 554 21.52 -23.80 -19.58
N THR A 555 22.76 -24.10 -19.18
CA THR A 555 23.01 -24.59 -17.83
C THR A 555 22.73 -23.50 -16.80
N CYS A 556 22.96 -22.23 -17.17
CA CYS A 556 22.67 -21.06 -16.36
C CYS A 556 22.48 -19.76 -17.11
N ILE A 557 21.97 -18.74 -16.42
CA ILE A 557 21.68 -17.41 -16.99
C ILE A 557 22.92 -16.86 -17.69
N SER A 558 22.75 -16.45 -18.94
CA SER A 558 23.82 -15.86 -19.77
C SER A 558 25.10 -16.71 -19.90
N SER A 559 25.01 -18.04 -19.69
CA SER A 559 26.14 -18.95 -19.89
C SER A 559 26.40 -19.20 -21.37
N ASN A 560 25.40 -18.95 -22.21
CA ASN A 560 25.42 -19.09 -23.65
C ASN A 560 25.94 -20.49 -24.03
N ASP A 561 25.50 -21.53 -23.35
CA ASP A 561 25.91 -22.93 -23.57
C ASP A 561 24.73 -23.83 -23.97
N GLY A 562 23.61 -23.22 -24.35
CA GLY A 562 22.49 -23.90 -24.98
C GLY A 562 22.91 -24.57 -26.28
N SER A 563 22.16 -25.59 -26.70
CA SER A 563 22.46 -26.30 -27.95
C SER A 563 21.24 -26.84 -28.67
N ILE A 564 21.37 -26.97 -29.98
CA ILE A 564 20.39 -27.60 -30.85
C ILE A 564 21.09 -28.72 -31.60
N GLU A 565 20.63 -29.96 -31.40
CA GLU A 565 21.11 -31.15 -32.11
C GLU A 565 20.09 -31.55 -33.19
N ILE A 566 20.58 -31.84 -34.38
CA ILE A 566 19.78 -32.16 -35.55
C ILE A 566 20.20 -33.52 -36.09
N ASN A 567 19.22 -34.39 -36.32
CA ASN A 567 19.41 -35.69 -36.96
C ASN A 567 18.44 -35.84 -38.15
N ALA A 568 18.98 -36.12 -39.34
CA ALA A 568 18.21 -36.38 -40.55
C ALA A 568 18.04 -37.89 -40.82
N GLU A 569 16.83 -38.33 -41.19
CA GLU A 569 16.56 -39.73 -41.53
C GLU A 569 17.12 -40.13 -42.91
N ASN A 570 16.93 -39.29 -43.93
CA ASN A 570 17.53 -39.50 -45.25
C ASN A 570 18.90 -38.84 -45.31
N SER A 571 19.88 -39.52 -45.93
CA SER A 571 21.24 -38.99 -46.07
C SER A 571 21.39 -38.22 -47.39
N LEU A 572 21.27 -36.90 -47.34
CA LEU A 572 21.50 -35.98 -48.48
C LEU A 572 22.45 -34.85 -48.07
N ASP A 573 22.97 -34.08 -49.01
CA ASP A 573 23.87 -32.96 -48.71
C ASP A 573 23.06 -31.73 -48.25
N TYR A 574 22.75 -31.64 -46.95
CA TYR A 574 21.98 -30.56 -46.35
C TYR A 574 22.83 -29.36 -45.94
N THR A 575 22.21 -28.19 -45.82
CA THR A 575 22.73 -27.06 -45.06
C THR A 575 21.68 -26.58 -44.07
N ALA A 576 21.99 -26.64 -42.78
CA ALA A 576 21.19 -26.06 -41.71
C ALA A 576 21.64 -24.61 -41.49
N THR A 577 20.69 -23.68 -41.46
CA THR A 577 20.90 -22.27 -41.16
C THR A 577 20.09 -21.92 -39.92
N LEU A 578 20.76 -21.47 -38.88
CA LEU A 578 20.14 -21.02 -37.63
C LEU A 578 20.20 -19.50 -37.57
N THR A 579 19.05 -18.87 -37.37
CA THR A 579 18.89 -17.42 -37.27
C THR A 579 18.26 -17.08 -35.92
N GLY A 580 18.85 -16.12 -35.21
CA GLY A 580 18.35 -15.63 -33.92
C GLY A 580 19.27 -14.55 -33.35
N SER A 581 19.34 -14.46 -32.02
CA SER A 581 20.10 -13.43 -31.29
C SER A 581 21.60 -13.40 -31.61
N ILE A 582 22.18 -14.50 -32.08
CA ILE A 582 23.61 -14.62 -32.47
C ILE A 582 23.89 -14.23 -33.94
N GLY A 583 22.86 -13.78 -34.67
CA GLY A 583 22.90 -13.62 -36.11
C GLY A 583 22.62 -14.92 -36.86
N GLU A 584 22.93 -14.94 -38.16
CA GLU A 584 22.75 -16.09 -39.03
C GLU A 584 24.03 -16.94 -39.09
N ILE A 585 23.94 -18.19 -38.67
CA ILE A 585 25.04 -19.17 -38.77
C ILE A 585 24.57 -20.42 -39.51
N SER A 586 25.43 -21.03 -40.31
CA SER A 586 25.08 -22.21 -41.09
C SER A 586 26.11 -23.33 -41.01
N SER A 587 25.63 -24.57 -41.16
CA SER A 587 26.43 -25.78 -41.10
C SER A 587 25.92 -26.80 -42.13
N SER A 588 26.82 -27.27 -43.00
CA SER A 588 26.51 -28.31 -43.97
C SER A 588 26.71 -29.70 -43.39
N PHE A 589 25.77 -30.61 -43.62
CA PHE A 589 25.77 -31.95 -43.04
C PHE A 589 25.03 -32.97 -43.90
N THR A 590 25.23 -34.27 -43.61
CA THR A 590 24.55 -35.35 -44.34
C THR A 590 23.57 -36.16 -43.50
N THR A 591 23.85 -36.30 -42.21
CA THR A 591 23.06 -37.13 -41.29
C THR A 591 22.84 -36.46 -39.95
N ASN A 592 23.84 -35.77 -39.39
CA ASN A 592 23.67 -34.98 -38.17
C ASN A 592 24.52 -33.71 -38.17
N THR A 593 24.10 -32.73 -37.37
CA THR A 593 24.86 -31.53 -37.05
C THR A 593 24.37 -30.97 -35.72
N SER A 594 25.11 -30.02 -35.15
CA SER A 594 24.74 -29.35 -33.92
C SER A 594 25.19 -27.90 -33.91
N PHE A 595 24.38 -27.04 -33.32
CA PHE A 595 24.77 -25.70 -32.93
C PHE A 595 24.95 -25.68 -31.42
N THR A 596 26.11 -25.23 -30.96
CA THR A 596 26.46 -25.11 -29.54
C THR A 596 26.69 -23.65 -29.20
N ASP A 597 26.84 -23.39 -27.91
CA ASP A 597 27.15 -22.07 -27.38
C ASP A 597 26.06 -21.03 -27.70
N LEU A 598 24.79 -21.46 -27.63
CA LEU A 598 23.61 -20.64 -27.92
C LEU A 598 23.13 -19.89 -26.66
N THR A 599 22.73 -18.65 -26.85
CA THR A 599 22.04 -17.82 -25.85
C THR A 599 20.58 -18.26 -25.69
N ALA A 600 19.93 -17.94 -24.58
CA ALA A 600 18.51 -18.15 -24.39
C ALA A 600 17.72 -17.24 -25.34
N GLY A 601 16.58 -17.75 -25.82
CA GLY A 601 15.73 -17.05 -26.75
C GLY A 601 15.14 -17.95 -27.83
N ASP A 602 14.43 -17.31 -28.76
CA ASP A 602 13.77 -17.97 -29.87
C ASP A 602 14.66 -17.94 -31.12
N TYR A 603 14.76 -19.09 -31.79
CA TYR A 603 15.55 -19.28 -32.98
C TYR A 603 14.72 -19.84 -34.11
N THR A 604 15.06 -19.45 -35.33
CA THR A 604 14.54 -20.05 -36.56
C THR A 604 15.62 -20.92 -37.19
N LEU A 605 15.34 -22.20 -37.35
CA LEU A 605 16.24 -23.18 -37.95
C LEU A 605 15.70 -23.63 -39.32
N CYS A 606 16.37 -23.25 -40.39
CA CYS A 606 16.01 -23.57 -41.77
C CYS A 606 16.96 -24.60 -42.39
N PHE A 607 16.43 -25.51 -43.19
CA PHE A 607 17.18 -26.55 -43.90
C PHE A 607 17.08 -26.37 -45.42
N THR A 608 18.21 -26.36 -46.10
CA THR A 608 18.30 -26.41 -47.57
C THR A 608 19.04 -27.67 -48.03
N VAL A 609 18.88 -28.05 -49.30
CA VAL A 609 19.52 -29.24 -49.90
C VAL A 609 20.39 -28.82 -51.08
N GLN A 610 21.64 -29.29 -51.11
CA GLN A 610 22.57 -28.99 -52.19
C GLN A 610 22.03 -29.51 -53.52
N GLY A 611 21.90 -28.61 -54.50
CA GLY A 611 21.35 -28.91 -55.81
C GLY A 611 19.82 -28.74 -55.91
N GLN A 612 19.15 -28.36 -54.82
CA GLN A 612 17.71 -28.06 -54.78
C GLN A 612 17.52 -26.60 -54.30
N PRO A 613 17.64 -25.60 -55.19
CA PRO A 613 17.64 -24.18 -54.81
C PRO A 613 16.30 -23.68 -54.26
N ASN A 614 15.21 -24.40 -54.51
CA ASN A 614 13.85 -24.03 -54.11
C ASN A 614 13.37 -24.80 -52.86
N TYR A 615 14.19 -25.68 -52.28
CA TYR A 615 13.82 -26.42 -51.07
C TYR A 615 14.34 -25.72 -49.83
N GLU A 616 13.42 -25.23 -49.00
CA GLU A 616 13.68 -24.70 -47.67
C GLU A 616 12.60 -25.19 -46.69
N ASN A 617 13.01 -25.65 -45.50
CA ASN A 617 12.09 -26.05 -44.44
C ASN A 617 12.55 -25.49 -43.10
N CYS A 618 11.71 -24.71 -42.42
CA CYS A 618 12.08 -23.95 -41.23
C CYS A 618 11.28 -24.38 -39.99
N PHE A 619 11.93 -24.35 -38.83
CA PHE A 619 11.36 -24.68 -37.53
C PHE A 619 11.67 -23.58 -36.52
N SER A 620 10.69 -23.24 -35.67
CA SER A 620 10.93 -22.39 -34.50
C SER A 620 11.40 -23.23 -33.31
N VAL A 621 12.53 -22.85 -32.70
CA VAL A 621 13.16 -23.59 -31.60
C VAL A 621 13.48 -22.61 -30.47
N LYS A 622 13.03 -22.93 -29.25
CA LYS A 622 13.29 -22.12 -28.05
C LYS A 622 14.42 -22.73 -27.21
N ILE A 623 15.37 -21.89 -26.80
CA ILE A 623 16.40 -22.19 -25.80
C ILE A 623 16.00 -21.46 -24.51
N SER A 624 15.75 -22.21 -23.43
CA SER A 624 15.41 -21.67 -22.12
C SER A 624 16.66 -21.47 -21.25
N GLU A 625 16.60 -20.56 -20.27
CA GLU A 625 17.57 -20.43 -19.18
C GLU A 625 16.88 -20.52 -17.81
N PRO A 626 17.62 -20.79 -16.72
CA PRO A 626 17.06 -20.80 -15.36
C PRO A 626 16.63 -19.40 -14.90
N GLU A 627 15.64 -19.32 -14.02
CA GLU A 627 15.17 -18.05 -13.44
C GLU A 627 16.20 -17.44 -12.47
N ALA A 628 16.21 -16.11 -12.30
CA ALA A 628 17.12 -15.44 -11.36
C ALA A 628 16.66 -15.58 -9.91
N LEU A 629 17.59 -15.62 -8.96
CA LEU A 629 17.27 -15.57 -7.53
C LEU A 629 16.61 -14.24 -7.18
N SER A 630 15.40 -14.28 -6.63
CA SER A 630 14.77 -13.14 -5.96
C SER A 630 14.68 -13.40 -4.46
N VAL A 631 14.97 -12.36 -3.67
CA VAL A 631 14.90 -12.39 -2.21
C VAL A 631 14.31 -11.07 -1.73
N ASP A 632 13.16 -11.14 -1.07
CA ASP A 632 12.55 -10.03 -0.36
C ASP A 632 12.75 -10.22 1.14
N SER A 633 13.39 -9.26 1.80
CA SER A 633 13.67 -9.32 3.24
C SER A 633 12.77 -8.38 4.03
N LYS A 634 12.15 -8.92 5.08
CA LYS A 634 11.29 -8.19 6.04
C LYS A 634 11.90 -8.27 7.43
N ILE A 635 12.34 -7.14 7.98
CA ILE A 635 13.04 -7.07 9.27
C ILE A 635 12.05 -6.68 10.37
N ASN A 636 11.99 -7.46 11.44
CA ASN A 636 11.28 -7.11 12.66
C ASN A 636 12.30 -6.77 13.76
N THR A 637 12.52 -5.49 14.00
CA THR A 637 13.52 -5.00 14.98
C THR A 637 13.13 -5.29 16.43
N SER A 638 11.83 -5.29 16.73
CA SER A 638 11.27 -5.61 18.06
C SER A 638 11.52 -7.05 18.49
N ARG A 639 11.37 -8.01 17.56
CA ARG A 639 11.68 -9.43 17.79
C ARG A 639 13.11 -9.81 17.44
N SER A 640 13.87 -8.90 16.83
CA SER A 640 15.20 -9.17 16.27
C SER A 640 15.16 -10.36 15.30
N GLU A 641 14.28 -10.31 14.30
CA GLU A 641 14.11 -11.37 13.30
C GLU A 641 14.08 -10.78 11.88
N VAL A 642 14.44 -11.61 10.90
CA VAL A 642 14.28 -11.33 9.48
C VAL A 642 13.48 -12.45 8.84
N THR A 643 12.51 -12.11 8.01
CA THR A 643 11.78 -13.06 7.16
C THR A 643 12.20 -12.84 5.72
N LEU A 644 12.60 -13.92 5.05
CA LEU A 644 13.01 -13.92 3.66
C LEU A 644 11.95 -14.64 2.84
N ASP A 645 11.38 -13.95 1.86
CA ASP A 645 10.56 -14.53 0.79
C ASP A 645 11.48 -14.81 -0.42
N LEU A 646 11.45 -16.02 -0.96
CA LEU A 646 12.47 -16.60 -1.84
C LEU A 646 11.83 -17.17 -3.11
N SER A 647 12.37 -16.80 -4.28
CA SER A 647 11.96 -17.37 -5.58
C SER A 647 13.17 -17.62 -6.51
N GLY A 648 12.94 -18.28 -7.65
CA GLY A 648 13.98 -18.57 -8.64
C GLY A 648 14.91 -19.74 -8.34
N GLY A 649 14.77 -20.48 -7.23
CA GLY A 649 15.62 -21.62 -6.87
C GLY A 649 14.83 -22.88 -6.50
N LYS A 650 15.44 -24.07 -6.59
CA LYS A 650 14.82 -25.30 -6.06
C LYS A 650 15.23 -25.55 -4.62
N ILE A 651 16.43 -25.12 -4.26
CA ILE A 651 17.00 -25.22 -2.92
C ILE A 651 17.73 -23.90 -2.65
N TYR A 652 17.52 -23.34 -1.46
CA TYR A 652 18.18 -22.12 -1.01
C TYR A 652 19.20 -22.42 0.06
N HIS A 653 20.39 -21.86 -0.08
CA HIS A 653 21.50 -21.88 0.87
C HIS A 653 21.65 -20.49 1.46
N ILE A 654 21.29 -20.33 2.73
CA ILE A 654 21.32 -19.03 3.43
C ILE A 654 22.43 -19.06 4.48
N GLU A 655 23.19 -17.98 4.58
CA GLU A 655 24.24 -17.80 5.58
C GLU A 655 23.99 -16.50 6.34
N LEU A 656 23.75 -16.59 7.65
CA LEU A 656 23.52 -15.47 8.56
C LEU A 656 24.62 -15.48 9.62
N ASN A 657 25.51 -14.48 9.61
CA ASN A 657 26.63 -14.36 10.57
C ASN A 657 27.46 -15.65 10.73
N ASP A 658 27.86 -16.25 9.62
CA ASP A 658 28.58 -17.54 9.52
C ASP A 658 27.75 -18.80 9.86
N ILE A 659 26.46 -18.67 10.20
CA ILE A 659 25.55 -19.80 10.44
C ILE A 659 24.82 -20.13 9.13
N LYS A 660 24.87 -21.40 8.72
CA LYS A 660 24.30 -21.85 7.45
C LYS A 660 22.96 -22.54 7.65
N TYR A 661 22.00 -22.16 6.83
CA TYR A 661 20.65 -22.70 6.71
C TYR A 661 20.42 -23.21 5.30
N GLN A 662 19.47 -24.13 5.16
CA GLN A 662 19.04 -24.65 3.86
C GLN A 662 17.53 -24.89 3.89
N THR A 663 16.82 -24.45 2.86
CA THR A 663 15.37 -24.63 2.74
C THR A 663 14.96 -24.88 1.28
N THR A 664 13.81 -25.52 1.10
CA THR A 664 13.09 -25.64 -0.18
C THR A 664 11.79 -24.85 -0.20
N GLU A 665 11.38 -24.32 0.95
CA GLU A 665 10.20 -23.47 1.08
C GLU A 665 10.52 -22.08 0.51
N SER A 666 9.50 -21.42 -0.04
CA SER A 666 9.58 -20.05 -0.55
C SER A 666 9.65 -19.00 0.55
N LYS A 667 9.61 -19.37 1.84
CA LYS A 667 9.65 -18.45 2.98
C LYS A 667 10.43 -19.02 4.15
N ILE A 668 11.25 -18.19 4.79
CA ILE A 668 11.98 -18.57 6.01
C ILE A 668 12.22 -17.38 6.95
N THR A 669 11.97 -17.57 8.24
CA THR A 669 12.25 -16.57 9.28
C THR A 669 13.47 -16.99 10.10
N LEU A 670 14.41 -16.06 10.30
CA LEU A 670 15.68 -16.25 11.00
C LEU A 670 15.85 -15.20 12.10
N SER A 671 16.34 -15.61 13.27
CA SER A 671 16.61 -14.69 14.37
C SER A 671 17.97 -13.99 14.20
N LEU A 672 17.96 -12.67 14.33
CA LEU A 672 19.12 -11.79 14.32
C LEU A 672 19.72 -11.71 15.73
N SER A 673 21.04 -11.76 15.83
CA SER A 673 21.72 -11.93 17.14
C SER A 673 22.89 -10.99 17.37
N GLN A 674 23.23 -10.18 16.36
CA GLN A 674 24.35 -9.24 16.39
C GLN A 674 23.86 -7.82 16.08
N ILE A 675 24.64 -6.80 16.44
CA ILE A 675 24.34 -5.39 16.07
C ILE A 675 24.46 -5.21 14.55
N GLU A 676 25.38 -5.91 13.91
CA GLU A 676 25.54 -6.00 12.46
C GLU A 676 25.32 -7.45 12.08
N ASN A 677 24.34 -7.74 11.23
CA ASN A 677 24.04 -9.09 10.76
C ASN A 677 24.26 -9.15 9.25
N LEU A 678 25.15 -10.02 8.79
CA LEU A 678 25.39 -10.24 7.37
C LEU A 678 24.60 -11.47 6.91
N ILE A 679 23.74 -11.25 5.92
CA ILE A 679 22.97 -12.29 5.24
C ILE A 679 23.54 -12.50 3.84
N SER A 680 23.69 -13.76 3.45
CA SER A 680 23.94 -14.17 2.08
C SER A 680 22.98 -15.29 1.69
N VAL A 681 22.30 -15.16 0.56
CA VAL A 681 21.41 -16.21 0.01
C VAL A 681 21.90 -16.61 -1.37
N LYS A 682 21.94 -17.93 -1.61
CA LYS A 682 22.26 -18.56 -2.90
C LYS A 682 21.27 -19.67 -3.19
N THR A 683 21.15 -20.09 -4.44
CA THR A 683 20.36 -21.28 -4.80
C THR A 683 21.24 -22.51 -4.99
N ASP A 684 20.67 -23.63 -5.44
CA ASP A 684 21.38 -24.83 -5.92
C ASP A 684 22.22 -24.59 -7.18
N LYS A 685 22.04 -23.44 -7.84
CA LYS A 685 22.85 -23.02 -8.99
C LYS A 685 23.55 -21.70 -8.67
N ASP A 686 24.88 -21.74 -8.57
CA ASP A 686 25.75 -20.60 -8.22
C ASP A 686 25.58 -19.35 -9.11
N CYS A 687 24.97 -19.51 -10.27
CA CYS A 687 24.86 -18.53 -11.34
C CYS A 687 23.46 -17.90 -11.45
N GLN A 688 22.51 -18.26 -10.57
CA GLN A 688 21.24 -17.54 -10.42
C GLN A 688 21.38 -16.24 -9.60
N GLY A 689 22.61 -15.93 -9.15
CA GLY A 689 22.92 -14.75 -8.39
C GLY A 689 23.23 -15.06 -6.92
N ILE A 690 23.66 -14.02 -6.21
CA ILE A 690 23.86 -14.03 -4.77
C ILE A 690 23.16 -12.79 -4.24
N TYR A 691 22.27 -12.97 -3.29
CA TYR A 691 21.73 -11.87 -2.51
C TYR A 691 22.61 -11.67 -1.29
N GLU A 692 23.07 -10.45 -1.03
CA GLU A 692 23.81 -10.08 0.17
C GLU A 692 23.17 -8.85 0.80
N GLU A 693 22.88 -8.92 2.09
CA GLU A 693 22.29 -7.83 2.86
C GLU A 693 23.00 -7.71 4.20
N THR A 694 23.28 -6.48 4.62
CA THR A 694 23.76 -6.18 5.98
C THR A 694 22.64 -5.53 6.76
N ILE A 695 22.13 -6.23 7.77
CA ILE A 695 21.08 -5.75 8.68
C ILE A 695 21.71 -5.21 9.96
N MET A 696 21.53 -3.91 10.20
CA MET A 696 22.03 -3.22 11.39
C MET A 696 20.93 -3.10 12.45
N LEU A 697 21.08 -3.80 13.58
CA LEU A 697 20.25 -3.64 14.78
C LEU A 697 20.80 -2.51 15.67
N SER A 698 20.92 -1.29 15.13
CA SER A 698 21.39 -0.10 15.87
C SER A 698 20.27 0.92 16.05
N SER A 699 20.00 1.31 17.30
CA SER A 699 19.07 2.40 17.63
C SER A 699 19.68 3.80 17.45
N GLU A 700 20.97 3.93 17.12
CA GLU A 700 21.68 5.21 16.96
C GLU A 700 21.97 5.55 15.49
N VAL A 701 21.95 6.84 15.15
CA VAL A 701 22.30 7.36 13.82
C VAL A 701 23.82 7.28 13.58
N ILE A 702 24.22 6.62 12.49
CA ILE A 702 25.62 6.39 12.11
C ILE A 702 25.95 7.22 10.88
N ILE A 703 27.09 7.93 10.89
CA ILE A 703 27.50 8.79 9.77
C ILE A 703 28.91 8.44 9.32
N TYR A 704 29.05 8.04 8.05
CA TYR A 704 30.32 7.61 7.47
C TYR A 704 30.42 7.91 5.96
N PRO A 705 31.62 8.08 5.39
CA PRO A 705 32.89 8.20 6.09
C PRO A 705 33.03 9.58 6.75
N ASN A 706 33.57 9.64 7.97
CA ASN A 706 33.94 10.91 8.61
C ASN A 706 35.31 10.73 9.29
N PRO A 707 36.42 11.28 8.75
CA PRO A 707 36.51 12.36 7.75
C PRO A 707 36.26 11.94 6.30
N ILE A 708 35.65 12.83 5.52
CA ILE A 708 35.29 12.69 4.11
C ILE A 708 36.47 13.21 3.27
N SER A 709 36.99 12.41 2.32
CA SER A 709 38.09 12.86 1.44
C SER A 709 37.59 13.15 0.02
N TYR A 710 36.79 12.25 -0.55
CA TYR A 710 36.11 12.40 -1.84
C TYR A 710 34.85 11.53 -1.82
N GLY A 711 33.89 11.84 -2.68
CA GLY A 711 32.63 11.13 -2.84
C GLY A 711 31.57 11.47 -1.78
N GLU A 712 30.70 10.51 -1.56
CA GLU A 712 29.45 10.67 -0.79
C GLU A 712 29.65 10.44 0.71
N LEU A 713 28.84 11.13 1.51
CA LEU A 713 28.58 10.83 2.91
C LEU A 713 27.28 10.05 3.03
N THR A 714 27.31 8.94 3.77
CA THR A 714 26.14 8.13 4.12
C THR A 714 25.75 8.39 5.57
N ILE A 715 24.46 8.60 5.79
CA ILE A 715 23.80 8.70 7.09
C ILE A 715 22.85 7.52 7.20
N PHE A 716 23.10 6.63 8.16
CA PHE A 716 22.17 5.56 8.52
C PHE A 716 21.33 6.03 9.71
N LEU A 717 20.00 6.04 9.56
CA LEU A 717 19.09 6.65 10.54
C LEU A 717 18.71 5.73 11.71
N GLY A 718 19.21 4.50 11.80
CA GLY A 718 18.98 3.63 12.96
C GLY A 718 17.55 3.10 13.03
N ASN A 719 16.80 3.40 14.09
CA ASN A 719 15.39 2.99 14.25
C ASN A 719 14.38 4.09 13.84
N TYR A 720 14.85 5.21 13.30
CA TYR A 720 13.96 6.27 12.81
C TYR A 720 13.50 5.91 11.39
N GLU A 721 12.44 5.10 11.26
CA GLU A 721 11.81 4.75 9.96
C GLU A 721 11.06 5.95 9.37
N LEU A 722 11.82 6.93 8.87
CA LEU A 722 11.26 8.17 8.33
C LEU A 722 11.27 8.12 6.80
N LYS A 723 10.09 8.22 6.15
CA LYS A 723 9.99 8.33 4.68
C LYS A 723 10.75 9.57 4.15
N ASN A 724 10.80 10.65 4.93
CA ASN A 724 11.55 11.87 4.62
C ASN A 724 12.27 12.43 5.86
N VAL A 725 13.50 12.92 5.67
CA VAL A 725 14.28 13.57 6.75
C VAL A 725 14.82 14.92 6.29
N GLN A 726 14.70 15.94 7.15
CA GLN A 726 15.21 17.27 6.86
C GLN A 726 16.66 17.39 7.32
N ILE A 727 17.58 17.68 6.39
CA ILE A 727 19.00 17.81 6.66
C ILE A 727 19.46 19.24 6.43
N THR A 728 20.15 19.78 7.44
CA THR A 728 20.77 21.10 7.38
C THR A 728 22.27 20.98 7.66
N LEU A 729 23.09 21.56 6.79
CA LEU A 729 24.54 21.59 6.96
C LEU A 729 25.01 23.02 7.25
N TYR A 730 25.79 23.19 8.31
CA TYR A 730 26.41 24.45 8.69
C TYR A 730 27.93 24.38 8.60
N THR A 731 28.57 25.50 8.28
CA THR A 731 30.00 25.67 8.57
C THR A 731 30.23 25.71 10.08
N ILE A 732 31.45 25.43 10.57
CA ILE A 732 31.75 25.49 12.01
C ILE A 732 31.53 26.87 12.67
N ASN A 733 31.33 27.92 11.87
CA ASN A 733 31.01 29.26 12.35
C ASN A 733 29.49 29.55 12.36
N GLY A 734 28.64 28.54 12.09
CA GLY A 734 27.18 28.65 12.12
C GLY A 734 26.55 29.22 10.85
N VAL A 735 27.30 29.41 9.77
CA VAL A 735 26.72 29.82 8.47
C VAL A 735 26.13 28.60 7.79
N GLU A 736 24.84 28.67 7.44
CA GLU A 736 24.14 27.62 6.69
C GLU A 736 24.74 27.45 5.29
N VAL A 737 25.00 26.20 4.92
CA VAL A 737 25.49 25.79 3.60
C VAL A 737 24.32 25.34 2.74
N PHE A 738 23.45 24.48 3.28
CA PHE A 738 22.18 24.10 2.67
C PHE A 738 21.20 23.57 3.73
N ASN A 739 19.92 23.58 3.38
CA ASN A 739 18.81 23.02 4.13
C ASN A 739 17.86 22.34 3.13
N LYS A 740 17.78 21.01 3.14
CA LYS A 740 17.01 20.24 2.14
C LYS A 740 16.33 19.01 2.76
N PRO A 741 15.10 18.68 2.35
CA PRO A 741 14.51 17.38 2.64
C PRO A 741 15.18 16.30 1.76
N TYR A 742 15.36 15.11 2.33
CA TYR A 742 15.84 13.92 1.64
C TYR A 742 14.86 12.77 1.89
N SER A 743 14.47 12.06 0.83
CA SER A 743 13.77 10.80 0.96
C SER A 743 14.75 9.69 1.30
N THR A 744 14.34 8.76 2.16
CA THR A 744 15.19 7.66 2.61
C THR A 744 14.95 6.42 1.74
N LEU A 745 15.99 5.65 1.47
CA LEU A 745 15.91 4.35 0.83
C LEU A 745 16.73 3.38 1.70
N ASN A 746 16.12 2.29 2.16
CA ASN A 746 16.72 1.34 3.12
C ASN A 746 17.23 2.02 4.40
N ASN A 747 16.51 3.03 4.88
CA ASN A 747 16.84 3.84 6.06
C ASN A 747 18.21 4.58 6.00
N GLU A 748 18.70 4.84 4.78
CA GLU A 748 19.91 5.60 4.51
C GLU A 748 19.62 6.92 3.79
N VAL A 749 20.47 7.93 4.05
CA VAL A 749 20.58 9.15 3.24
C VAL A 749 22.01 9.30 2.72
N LYS A 750 22.15 9.45 1.40
CA LYS A 750 23.43 9.66 0.71
C LYS A 750 23.55 11.09 0.20
N MET A 751 24.70 11.72 0.43
CA MET A 751 24.94 13.12 0.12
C MET A 751 26.30 13.30 -0.55
N ASP A 752 26.35 13.97 -1.71
CA ASP A 752 27.62 14.31 -2.37
C ASP A 752 28.36 15.45 -1.62
N PHE A 753 29.60 15.19 -1.21
CA PHE A 753 30.47 16.15 -0.51
C PHE A 753 31.63 16.66 -1.37
N ASP A 754 31.71 16.32 -2.66
CA ASP A 754 32.84 16.71 -3.50
C ASP A 754 32.88 18.18 -3.87
N THR A 755 31.73 18.82 -3.95
CA THR A 755 31.62 20.25 -4.27
C THR A 755 31.88 21.17 -3.07
N LEU A 756 31.99 20.61 -1.86
CA LEU A 756 32.21 21.36 -0.63
C LEU A 756 33.71 21.59 -0.36
N PRO A 757 34.13 22.82 0.02
CA PRO A 757 35.51 23.11 0.41
C PRO A 757 36.00 22.28 1.59
N ASN A 758 37.32 22.06 1.66
CA ASN A 758 37.92 21.36 2.81
C ASN A 758 37.73 22.19 4.09
N GLY A 759 37.22 21.56 5.15
CA GLY A 759 36.77 22.26 6.34
C GLY A 759 36.03 21.39 7.34
N SER A 760 35.61 21.99 8.45
CA SER A 760 34.74 21.35 9.45
C SER A 760 33.32 21.90 9.32
N TYR A 761 32.35 20.98 9.38
CA TYR A 761 30.93 21.26 9.24
C TYR A 761 30.16 20.68 10.43
N ILE A 762 28.98 21.24 10.69
CA ILE A 762 28.00 20.72 11.63
C ILE A 762 26.78 20.28 10.81
N LEU A 763 26.46 18.99 10.89
CA LEU A 763 25.31 18.38 10.26
C LEU A 763 24.18 18.29 11.27
N ASN A 764 23.03 18.84 10.91
CA ASN A 764 21.81 18.74 11.68
C ASN A 764 20.84 17.83 10.93
N ILE A 765 20.36 16.81 11.63
CA ILE A 765 19.36 15.87 11.13
C ILE A 765 18.11 16.11 11.98
N LYS A 766 17.08 16.68 11.37
CA LYS A 766 15.80 16.92 12.03
C LYS A 766 14.90 15.71 11.79
N THR A 767 14.69 14.95 12.84
CA THR A 767 13.64 13.93 12.94
C THR A 767 12.36 14.58 13.48
N GLU A 768 11.23 13.87 13.46
CA GLU A 768 9.95 14.39 13.97
C GLU A 768 10.02 14.74 15.47
N LYS A 769 10.78 13.96 16.25
CA LYS A 769 10.88 14.11 17.72
C LYS A 769 12.17 14.77 18.22
N SER A 770 13.20 14.93 17.38
CA SER A 770 14.51 15.43 17.83
C SER A 770 15.38 16.04 16.72
N LEU A 771 16.28 16.95 17.13
CA LEU A 771 17.31 17.53 16.27
C LEU A 771 18.69 16.96 16.65
N LEU A 772 19.22 16.07 15.82
CA LEU A 772 20.51 15.44 16.05
C LEU A 772 21.63 16.25 15.40
N ASN A 773 22.73 16.48 16.12
CA ASN A 773 23.83 17.36 15.70
C ASN A 773 25.15 16.58 15.64
N TYR A 774 25.78 16.54 14.45
CA TYR A 774 27.01 15.80 14.22
C TYR A 774 28.11 16.67 13.61
N LYS A 775 29.35 16.45 14.03
CA LYS A 775 30.50 17.16 13.47
C LYS A 775 31.10 16.37 12.30
N LEU A 776 31.19 16.99 11.14
CA LEU A 776 31.82 16.42 9.94
C LEU A 776 33.15 17.10 9.61
N ILE A 777 34.05 16.34 8.99
CA ILE A 777 35.36 16.84 8.54
C ILE A 777 35.54 16.49 7.05
N LYS A 778 35.60 17.50 6.16
CA LYS A 778 36.00 17.34 4.75
C LYS A 778 37.48 17.68 4.60
N ARG A 779 38.27 16.75 4.06
CA ARG A 779 39.73 16.83 3.97
C ARG A 779 40.26 17.27 2.63
#